data_AF-A0AA89C7F2-F1
#
_entry.id   AF-A0AA89C7F2-F1
#
_cell.length_a   1.000
_cell.length_b   1.000
_cell.length_c   1.000
_cell.angle_alpha   90.00
_cell.angle_beta   90.00
_cell.angle_gamma   90.00
#
_symmetry.space_group_name_H-M   'P 1'
#
loop_
_entity.id
_entity.type
_entity.pdbx_description
1 polymer ?
#
loop_
_entity_poly.entity_id
_entity_poly.type
_entity_poly.pdbx_seq_one_letter_code
_entity_poly.pdbx_strand_id
1 'polypeptide(L)'
;MANNYTVDAFQSSKFVIADFVIIVVYLAFCLATGIWATWRTQRGSISGYFLAGRDMLWFAIGASLFSSNIGSGSFVGLAGSGAASGIAVASYELNGLFCLLLLGWLFVPVYIASGVYTLPEYLRKRFGGQRLQIYMSALALLIYVFTKISVDMYAGTIFIQQAIGWDLYAGVFLLLAISAIYTISGGLKAVIYTDTLQTVIMVVGSIVLMILSFNKIGGIEQIYTKYPNAVPSLTTNSTADCGKPTAEAFHLLRDAVTGDIPWPGNVVGISILSCWYFCSDQVLVQRSLSAKNMHHVKGGSILAAYLKVLPLFTTVFPGMISRILFTDQIACVDPEVCKVVCNNEAGCTNIAYPKLVVELMPDGLRGLMLASMMAALMSSLSSVFNSASTLFTMDIWRKVRPRSSEGELLVVGRVFTLILVAVSVLWIPILQASQGGQLFNYIQAVTGYLSPPVLSLFLLAILWKRTNEHGAFWGLMIGLVTGVIRMGLDFGYGSPGCGEEDTRPSVISKVHFLHFTIILFFLSLFATIIISLATPKISEKHLVRLTWWTRHDLGHREPFPEEEVENKKAAASAKPTVSQDPVPRWKRVVFLICGYEPPTEDKRTDAEKTEQIRLLTHIKEKRKWKIFININAIILMSLTVKYITRRFIMEYDPEIEDTYTKHEDIDGHEMRIHIMDTYDKEDSDPMRYLRWADAFMIVYSITCRLSFDKAQEYLNIICQHAQSVNRNCPMALVGNKIDLERYRQISKSEGNNLATKYDSLFFETTAAEEFEFVEDVFHGVLHEIQRERSDKHMNFQPLFISEEKFHAAQRGRPKSPRVTQERKDERTAPKKNSSSFKLFNKSFKIFN
;
A
#
# COMPACT_ATOMS: atom_id res chain seq x y z
N MET A 1 21.13 -40.64 -4.73
CA MET A 1 20.20 -39.75 -4.00
C MET A 1 19.68 -38.60 -4.86
N ALA A 2 20.51 -37.90 -5.64
CA ALA A 2 20.05 -36.81 -6.53
C ALA A 2 18.80 -37.16 -7.38
N ASN A 3 18.71 -38.37 -7.94
CA ASN A 3 17.59 -38.83 -8.76
C ASN A 3 16.20 -38.83 -8.09
N ASN A 4 16.08 -38.69 -6.76
CA ASN A 4 14.76 -38.55 -6.12
C ASN A 4 14.26 -37.10 -6.24
N TYR A 5 15.14 -36.11 -6.01
CA TYR A 5 14.78 -34.69 -6.09
C TYR A 5 14.43 -34.25 -7.51
N THR A 6 15.08 -34.81 -8.53
CA THR A 6 14.79 -34.48 -9.95
C THR A 6 13.42 -34.96 -10.43
N VAL A 7 12.86 -36.02 -9.82
CA VAL A 7 11.57 -36.59 -10.22
C VAL A 7 10.40 -35.81 -9.60
N ASP A 8 10.53 -35.36 -8.35
CA ASP A 8 9.44 -34.71 -7.62
C ASP A 8 9.42 -33.17 -7.75
N ALA A 9 10.55 -32.52 -8.08
CA ALA A 9 10.59 -31.07 -8.30
C ALA A 9 9.67 -30.61 -9.44
N PHE A 10 9.64 -31.36 -10.55
CA PHE A 10 8.82 -31.07 -11.75
C PHE A 10 7.59 -31.98 -11.89
N GLN A 11 7.15 -32.65 -10.82
CA GLN A 11 5.92 -33.44 -10.82
C GLN A 11 4.66 -32.55 -10.75
N SER A 12 4.57 -31.61 -11.69
CA SER A 12 3.42 -30.73 -11.88
C SER A 12 2.13 -31.54 -11.99
N SER A 13 1.12 -31.13 -11.21
CA SER A 13 -0.25 -31.59 -11.40
C SER A 13 -0.66 -31.32 -12.85
N LYS A 14 -0.83 -32.40 -13.63
CA LYS A 14 -0.91 -32.34 -15.10
C LYS A 14 -2.02 -31.38 -15.53
N PHE A 15 -1.69 -30.45 -16.43
CA PHE A 15 -2.66 -29.50 -16.95
C PHE A 15 -3.80 -30.22 -17.65
N VAL A 16 -5.01 -30.00 -17.16
CA VAL A 16 -6.22 -30.60 -17.72
C VAL A 16 -6.62 -29.79 -18.95
N ILE A 17 -7.28 -30.41 -19.92
CA ILE A 17 -7.75 -29.75 -21.14
C ILE A 17 -8.60 -28.50 -20.81
N ALA A 18 -9.33 -28.53 -19.68
CA ALA A 18 -10.07 -27.39 -19.13
C ALA A 18 -9.19 -26.15 -18.86
N ASP A 19 -7.98 -26.32 -18.30
CA ASP A 19 -7.05 -25.21 -18.04
C ASP A 19 -6.64 -24.53 -19.35
N PHE A 20 -6.23 -25.31 -20.36
CA PHE A 20 -5.85 -24.80 -21.67
C PHE A 20 -7.01 -24.11 -22.40
N VAL A 21 -8.21 -24.69 -22.37
CA VAL A 21 -9.41 -24.09 -22.96
C VAL A 21 -9.72 -22.75 -22.31
N ILE A 22 -9.64 -22.65 -20.98
CA ILE A 22 -9.88 -21.41 -20.24
C ILE A 22 -8.81 -20.36 -20.55
N ILE A 23 -7.52 -20.74 -20.64
CA ILE A 23 -6.44 -19.83 -21.06
C ILE A 23 -6.72 -19.26 -22.46
N VAL A 24 -7.07 -20.11 -23.43
CA VAL A 24 -7.34 -19.68 -24.82
C VAL A 24 -8.59 -18.78 -24.89
N VAL A 25 -9.68 -19.14 -24.22
CA VAL A 25 -10.91 -18.33 -24.16
C VAL A 25 -10.65 -16.97 -23.50
N TYR A 26 -9.88 -16.94 -22.42
CA TYR A 26 -9.52 -15.70 -21.73
C TYR A 26 -8.63 -14.78 -22.60
N LEU A 27 -7.58 -15.31 -23.22
CA LEU A 27 -6.71 -14.54 -24.12
C LEU A 27 -7.49 -14.02 -25.34
N ALA A 28 -8.41 -14.82 -25.90
CA ALA A 28 -9.32 -14.37 -26.96
C ALA A 28 -10.26 -13.24 -26.48
N PHE A 29 -10.76 -13.29 -25.24
CA PHE A 29 -11.59 -12.25 -24.66
C PHE A 29 -10.82 -10.94 -24.39
N CYS A 30 -9.58 -11.03 -23.90
CA CYS A 30 -8.67 -9.88 -23.79
C CYS A 30 -8.36 -9.25 -25.15
N LEU A 31 -8.10 -10.06 -26.18
CA LEU A 31 -7.87 -9.58 -27.55
C LEU A 31 -9.14 -8.92 -28.13
N ALA A 32 -10.32 -9.52 -27.93
CA ALA A 32 -11.59 -8.99 -28.40
C ALA A 32 -11.97 -7.67 -27.72
N THR A 33 -11.78 -7.56 -26.39
CA THR A 33 -12.02 -6.32 -25.65
C THR A 33 -11.03 -5.21 -26.03
N GLY A 34 -9.76 -5.56 -26.26
CA GLY A 34 -8.76 -4.66 -26.84
C GLY A 34 -9.17 -4.12 -28.21
N ILE A 35 -9.48 -5.00 -29.18
CA ILE A 35 -9.92 -4.64 -30.54
C ILE A 35 -11.18 -3.76 -30.49
N TRP A 36 -12.18 -4.12 -29.69
CA TRP A 36 -13.40 -3.35 -29.48
C TRP A 36 -13.11 -1.94 -28.96
N ALA A 37 -12.21 -1.79 -27.99
CA ALA A 37 -11.78 -0.50 -27.47
C ALA A 37 -11.04 0.34 -28.53
N THR A 38 -10.16 -0.27 -29.34
CA THR A 38 -9.45 0.44 -30.42
C THR A 38 -10.30 0.69 -31.68
N TRP A 39 -11.52 0.12 -31.78
CA TRP A 39 -12.56 0.55 -32.73
C TRP A 39 -13.43 1.69 -32.18
N ARG A 40 -13.59 1.78 -30.85
CA ARG A 40 -14.29 2.87 -30.14
C ARG A 40 -13.41 4.11 -29.88
N THR A 41 -12.21 4.18 -30.45
CA THR A 41 -11.22 5.24 -30.19
C THR A 41 -10.82 5.92 -31.48
N GLN A 42 -10.97 7.25 -31.55
CA GLN A 42 -10.47 8.08 -32.66
C GLN A 42 -8.94 8.02 -32.67
N ARG A 43 -8.34 7.49 -33.74
CA ARG A 43 -6.90 7.20 -33.80
C ARG A 43 -6.10 8.35 -34.40
N GLY A 44 -6.72 9.17 -35.26
CA GLY A 44 -6.12 10.32 -35.95
C GLY A 44 -5.75 11.52 -35.06
N SER A 45 -5.31 11.31 -33.81
CA SER A 45 -4.65 12.35 -33.01
C SER A 45 -3.76 11.78 -31.89
N ILE A 46 -2.63 12.44 -31.65
CA ILE A 46 -1.67 12.15 -30.55
C ILE A 46 -2.37 12.07 -29.17
N SER A 47 -3.35 12.94 -28.89
CA SER A 47 -4.08 12.94 -27.61
C SER A 47 -5.01 11.73 -27.44
N GLY A 48 -5.61 11.24 -28.54
CA GLY A 48 -6.39 10.01 -28.55
C GLY A 48 -5.55 8.78 -28.22
N TYR A 49 -4.36 8.67 -28.85
CA TYR A 49 -3.43 7.55 -28.65
C TYR A 49 -2.78 7.55 -27.26
N PHE A 50 -2.16 8.65 -26.85
CA PHE A 50 -1.31 8.72 -25.64
C PHE A 50 -2.03 9.11 -24.34
N LEU A 51 -3.23 9.72 -24.38
CA LEU A 51 -4.01 10.13 -23.19
C LEU A 51 -5.45 9.59 -23.19
N ALA A 52 -5.77 8.61 -24.04
CA ALA A 52 -7.11 8.01 -24.17
C ALA A 52 -8.24 9.03 -24.41
N GLY A 53 -7.92 10.23 -24.93
CA GLY A 53 -8.84 11.35 -25.12
C GLY A 53 -9.25 12.10 -23.84
N ARG A 54 -8.58 11.88 -22.69
CA ARG A 54 -8.94 12.44 -21.37
C ARG A 54 -10.40 12.21 -20.96
N ASP A 55 -10.88 10.96 -21.10
CA ASP A 55 -12.27 10.58 -20.76
C ASP A 55 -12.37 9.41 -19.75
N MET A 56 -11.28 9.03 -19.10
CA MET A 56 -11.29 7.87 -18.20
C MET A 56 -12.01 8.14 -16.89
N LEU A 57 -12.73 7.11 -16.41
CA LEU A 57 -13.52 7.11 -15.18
C LEU A 57 -12.71 6.58 -14.00
N TRP A 58 -13.10 7.01 -12.79
CA TRP A 58 -12.36 6.76 -11.55
C TRP A 58 -12.03 5.28 -11.30
N PHE A 59 -12.97 4.36 -11.53
CA PHE A 59 -12.76 2.95 -11.28
C PHE A 59 -11.73 2.33 -12.24
N ALA A 60 -11.75 2.73 -13.52
CA ALA A 60 -10.81 2.26 -14.52
C ALA A 60 -9.40 2.80 -14.28
N ILE A 61 -9.29 4.07 -13.85
CA ILE A 61 -8.02 4.67 -13.42
C ILE A 61 -7.47 3.92 -12.21
N GLY A 62 -8.28 3.67 -11.18
CA GLY A 62 -7.84 3.00 -9.95
C GLY A 62 -7.43 1.54 -10.17
N ALA A 63 -8.21 0.79 -10.93
CA ALA A 63 -7.86 -0.58 -11.32
C ALA A 63 -6.56 -0.61 -12.15
N SER A 64 -6.42 0.30 -13.12
CA SER A 64 -5.24 0.38 -14.00
C SER A 64 -3.97 0.88 -13.28
N LEU A 65 -4.10 1.76 -12.28
CA LEU A 65 -3.01 2.12 -11.36
C LEU A 65 -2.59 0.93 -10.48
N PHE A 66 -3.54 0.08 -10.08
CA PHE A 66 -3.27 -1.12 -9.28
C PHE A 66 -2.61 -2.23 -10.10
N SER A 67 -3.15 -2.63 -11.26
CA SER A 67 -2.55 -3.68 -12.11
C SER A 67 -1.16 -3.33 -12.63
N SER A 68 -0.91 -2.05 -12.91
CA SER A 68 0.42 -1.59 -13.37
C SER A 68 1.49 -1.61 -12.28
N ASN A 69 1.08 -1.77 -11.01
CA ASN A 69 1.98 -2.11 -9.90
C ASN A 69 2.00 -3.63 -9.70
N ILE A 70 0.83 -4.23 -9.45
CA ILE A 70 0.66 -5.67 -9.16
C ILE A 70 0.65 -6.46 -10.47
N GLY A 71 1.82 -6.51 -11.10
CA GLY A 71 2.15 -7.40 -12.22
C GLY A 71 2.80 -8.71 -11.76
N SER A 72 3.33 -9.47 -12.72
CA SER A 72 4.12 -10.68 -12.46
C SER A 72 5.30 -10.43 -11.52
N GLY A 73 6.01 -9.31 -11.69
CA GLY A 73 7.13 -8.92 -10.82
C GLY A 73 6.72 -8.81 -9.34
N SER A 74 5.47 -8.42 -9.04
CA SER A 74 4.93 -8.46 -7.68
C SER A 74 4.55 -9.88 -7.26
N PHE A 75 3.86 -10.67 -8.09
CA PHE A 75 3.47 -12.02 -7.68
C PHE A 75 4.64 -12.98 -7.48
N VAL A 76 5.68 -12.89 -8.31
CA VAL A 76 6.94 -13.64 -8.12
C VAL A 76 7.74 -13.01 -6.99
N GLY A 77 8.05 -11.72 -7.08
CA GLY A 77 9.00 -11.07 -6.19
C GLY A 77 8.46 -10.81 -4.78
N LEU A 78 7.26 -10.26 -4.63
CA LEU A 78 6.69 -9.92 -3.31
C LEU A 78 6.36 -11.18 -2.50
N ALA A 79 5.86 -12.23 -3.17
CA ALA A 79 5.67 -13.52 -2.54
C ALA A 79 7.00 -14.25 -2.27
N GLY A 80 8.00 -14.12 -3.14
CA GLY A 80 9.33 -14.67 -2.94
C GLY A 80 10.05 -14.04 -1.74
N SER A 81 10.08 -12.71 -1.65
CA SER A 81 10.57 -12.02 -0.45
C SER A 81 9.72 -12.32 0.79
N GLY A 82 8.40 -12.50 0.65
CA GLY A 82 7.53 -12.99 1.72
C GLY A 82 7.89 -14.40 2.20
N ALA A 83 8.18 -15.31 1.28
CA ALA A 83 8.67 -16.66 1.57
C ALA A 83 10.08 -16.65 2.19
N ALA A 84 10.93 -15.71 1.79
CA ALA A 84 12.31 -15.59 2.26
C ALA A 84 12.40 -15.02 3.69
N SER A 85 11.78 -13.85 3.94
CA SER A 85 11.94 -13.10 5.19
C SER A 85 10.63 -12.64 5.85
N GLY A 86 9.45 -13.01 5.35
CA GLY A 86 8.17 -12.77 6.03
C GLY A 86 7.54 -11.39 5.76
N ILE A 87 6.79 -10.87 6.73
CA ILE A 87 5.78 -9.82 6.47
C ILE A 87 6.36 -8.42 6.20
N ALA A 88 7.62 -8.14 6.55
CA ALA A 88 8.20 -6.80 6.43
C ALA A 88 8.17 -6.24 4.99
N VAL A 89 8.18 -7.11 3.96
CA VAL A 89 8.09 -6.68 2.57
C VAL A 89 6.73 -6.04 2.22
N ALA A 90 5.68 -6.28 3.01
CA ALA A 90 4.38 -5.61 2.83
C ALA A 90 4.45 -4.09 3.06
N SER A 91 5.49 -3.57 3.71
CA SER A 91 5.71 -2.12 3.84
C SER A 91 5.82 -1.39 2.50
N TYR A 92 6.26 -2.05 1.40
CA TYR A 92 6.26 -1.44 0.07
C TYR A 92 4.83 -1.15 -0.44
N GLU A 93 3.89 -2.02 -0.10
CA GLU A 93 2.49 -1.89 -0.50
C GLU A 93 1.76 -0.88 0.42
N LEU A 94 2.02 -0.94 1.72
CA LEU A 94 1.45 -0.04 2.73
C LEU A 94 1.96 1.41 2.63
N ASN A 95 3.24 1.65 2.31
CA ASN A 95 3.73 3.02 2.02
C ASN A 95 3.20 3.53 0.66
N GLY A 96 3.00 2.64 -0.31
CA GLY A 96 2.40 2.96 -1.61
C GLY A 96 0.99 3.57 -1.51
N LEU A 97 0.20 3.14 -0.53
CA LEU A 97 -1.13 3.67 -0.21
C LEU A 97 -1.10 5.19 0.07
N PHE A 98 -0.19 5.66 0.92
CA PHE A 98 -0.03 7.09 1.20
C PHE A 98 0.50 7.85 -0.03
N CYS A 99 1.39 7.24 -0.81
CA CYS A 99 1.94 7.83 -2.04
C CYS A 99 0.88 8.00 -3.14
N LEU A 100 -0.11 7.09 -3.24
CA LEU A 100 -1.25 7.21 -4.15
C LEU A 100 -2.18 8.38 -3.78
N LEU A 101 -2.37 8.65 -2.48
CA LEU A 101 -3.08 9.84 -2.02
C LEU A 101 -2.27 11.12 -2.30
N LEU A 102 -0.95 11.09 -2.10
CA LEU A 102 -0.07 12.22 -2.44
C LEU A 102 -0.08 12.53 -3.95
N LEU A 103 -0.09 11.51 -4.82
CA LEU A 103 -0.28 11.64 -6.27
C LEU A 103 -1.56 12.44 -6.60
N GLY A 104 -2.70 12.01 -6.05
CA GLY A 104 -4.01 12.61 -6.37
C GLY A 104 -4.24 14.00 -5.79
N TRP A 105 -3.60 14.36 -4.67
CA TRP A 105 -3.81 15.65 -4.00
C TRP A 105 -2.70 16.68 -4.23
N LEU A 106 -1.44 16.28 -4.41
CA LEU A 106 -0.31 17.21 -4.60
C LEU A 106 0.17 17.27 -6.06
N PHE A 107 0.50 16.12 -6.66
CA PHE A 107 1.23 16.07 -7.93
C PHE A 107 0.32 16.29 -9.16
N VAL A 108 -0.70 15.45 -9.36
CA VAL A 108 -1.57 15.53 -10.56
C VAL A 108 -2.27 16.88 -10.75
N PRO A 109 -2.70 17.62 -9.69
CA PRO A 109 -3.24 18.97 -9.86
C PRO A 109 -2.30 19.96 -10.55
N VAL A 110 -0.98 19.81 -10.40
CA VAL A 110 0.02 20.67 -11.09
C VAL A 110 0.29 20.16 -12.51
N TYR A 111 0.37 18.85 -12.71
CA TYR A 111 0.54 18.26 -14.04
C TYR A 111 -0.66 18.55 -14.98
N ILE A 112 -1.90 18.48 -14.47
CA ILE A 112 -3.09 18.87 -15.25
C ILE A 112 -3.11 20.38 -15.53
N ALA A 113 -2.80 21.24 -14.55
CA ALA A 113 -2.82 22.70 -14.73
C ALA A 113 -1.77 23.20 -15.75
N SER A 114 -0.61 22.54 -15.81
CA SER A 114 0.48 22.82 -16.77
C SER A 114 0.27 22.26 -18.18
N GLY A 115 -0.79 21.45 -18.38
CA GLY A 115 -1.21 20.98 -19.70
C GLY A 115 -0.16 20.16 -20.44
N VAL A 116 0.55 19.28 -19.73
CA VAL A 116 1.60 18.41 -20.28
C VAL A 116 1.08 17.04 -20.72
N TYR A 117 1.91 16.33 -21.48
CA TYR A 117 1.77 14.92 -21.85
C TYR A 117 2.86 14.05 -21.19
N THR A 118 4.09 14.58 -21.01
CA THR A 118 5.19 13.86 -20.35
C THR A 118 5.77 14.61 -19.15
N LEU A 119 6.33 13.86 -18.21
CA LEU A 119 7.02 14.42 -17.05
C LEU A 119 8.33 15.19 -17.42
N PRO A 120 9.14 14.76 -18.41
CA PRO A 120 10.19 15.60 -18.98
C PRO A 120 9.68 16.92 -19.60
N GLU A 121 8.52 16.92 -20.27
CA GLU A 121 7.90 18.14 -20.80
C GLU A 121 7.52 19.13 -19.67
N TYR A 122 7.02 18.63 -18.54
CA TYR A 122 6.78 19.45 -17.33
C TYR A 122 8.06 20.10 -16.83
N LEU A 123 9.15 19.33 -16.70
CA LEU A 123 10.44 19.87 -16.24
C LEU A 123 10.98 20.94 -17.21
N ARG A 124 10.83 20.75 -18.53
CA ARG A 124 11.14 21.80 -19.52
C ARG A 124 10.31 23.05 -19.29
N LYS A 125 8.98 22.93 -19.16
CA LYS A 125 8.11 24.11 -18.93
C LYS A 125 8.44 24.82 -17.61
N ARG A 126 8.83 24.07 -16.57
CA ARG A 126 9.16 24.58 -15.22
C ARG A 126 10.53 25.27 -15.13
N PHE A 127 11.53 24.86 -15.91
CA PHE A 127 12.91 25.33 -15.77
C PHE A 127 13.51 26.02 -17.01
N GLY A 128 12.95 25.80 -18.21
CA GLY A 128 13.62 26.12 -19.46
C GLY A 128 14.65 25.05 -19.86
N GLY A 129 15.37 25.27 -20.96
CA GLY A 129 16.43 24.38 -21.44
C GLY A 129 15.93 23.07 -22.06
N GLN A 130 16.79 22.46 -22.88
CA GLN A 130 16.56 21.12 -23.43
C GLN A 130 17.24 20.00 -22.62
N ARG A 131 18.32 20.33 -21.88
CA ARG A 131 19.23 19.38 -21.21
C ARG A 131 18.48 18.43 -20.28
N LEU A 132 17.74 19.00 -19.32
CA LEU A 132 17.00 18.27 -18.29
C LEU A 132 15.95 17.32 -18.88
N GLN A 133 15.26 17.73 -19.96
CA GLN A 133 14.26 16.91 -20.66
C GLN A 133 14.90 15.70 -21.35
N ILE A 134 16.02 15.90 -22.08
CA ILE A 134 16.72 14.79 -22.76
C ILE A 134 17.24 13.80 -21.72
N TYR A 135 17.94 14.30 -20.70
CA TYR A 135 18.50 13.49 -19.63
C TYR A 135 17.43 12.65 -18.91
N MET A 136 16.32 13.28 -18.50
CA MET A 136 15.24 12.57 -17.79
C MET A 136 14.58 11.49 -18.64
N SER A 137 14.49 11.72 -19.96
CA SER A 137 13.97 10.72 -20.90
C SER A 137 14.92 9.53 -21.04
N ALA A 138 16.23 9.79 -21.17
CA ALA A 138 17.25 8.75 -21.24
C ALA A 138 17.34 7.94 -19.93
N LEU A 139 17.29 8.59 -18.77
CA LEU A 139 17.30 7.93 -17.46
C LEU A 139 16.06 7.05 -17.26
N ALA A 140 14.86 7.53 -17.60
CA ALA A 140 13.64 6.73 -17.50
C ALA A 140 13.68 5.50 -18.42
N LEU A 141 14.18 5.65 -19.65
CA LEU A 141 14.35 4.54 -20.60
C LEU A 141 15.34 3.49 -20.09
N LEU A 142 16.46 3.91 -19.50
CA LEU A 142 17.46 3.03 -18.87
C LEU A 142 16.86 2.28 -17.66
N ILE A 143 16.12 2.98 -16.79
CA ILE A 143 15.41 2.37 -15.66
C ILE A 143 14.41 1.32 -16.13
N TYR A 144 13.68 1.57 -17.23
CA TYR A 144 12.72 0.60 -17.78
C TYR A 144 13.36 -0.69 -18.30
N VAL A 145 14.58 -0.65 -18.85
CA VAL A 145 15.33 -1.88 -19.20
C VAL A 145 15.62 -2.70 -17.94
N PHE A 146 16.26 -2.10 -16.94
CA PHE A 146 16.76 -2.82 -15.76
C PHE A 146 15.67 -3.24 -14.77
N THR A 147 14.62 -2.43 -14.57
CA THR A 147 13.64 -2.60 -13.47
C THR A 147 12.23 -3.01 -13.90
N LYS A 148 11.88 -2.89 -15.19
CA LYS A 148 10.53 -3.20 -15.70
C LYS A 148 10.56 -4.33 -16.72
N ILE A 149 11.11 -4.10 -17.92
CA ILE A 149 10.97 -5.03 -19.06
C ILE A 149 11.63 -6.38 -18.76
N SER A 150 12.93 -6.38 -18.41
CA SER A 150 13.68 -7.61 -18.11
C SER A 150 13.08 -8.38 -16.92
N VAL A 151 12.59 -7.63 -15.92
CA VAL A 151 11.99 -8.14 -14.67
C VAL A 151 10.63 -8.78 -14.93
N ASP A 152 9.71 -8.08 -15.60
CA ASP A 152 8.37 -8.61 -15.92
C ASP A 152 8.51 -9.85 -16.79
N MET A 153 9.38 -9.82 -17.81
CA MET A 153 9.63 -10.97 -18.68
C MET A 153 10.16 -12.18 -17.90
N TYR A 154 11.19 -12.00 -17.07
CA TYR A 154 11.75 -13.08 -16.25
C TYR A 154 10.72 -13.66 -15.25
N ALA A 155 9.96 -12.79 -14.57
CA ALA A 155 8.87 -13.20 -13.69
C ALA A 155 7.76 -13.96 -14.44
N GLY A 156 7.49 -13.60 -15.71
CA GLY A 156 6.54 -14.31 -16.55
C GLY A 156 7.03 -15.68 -17.01
N THR A 157 8.33 -15.80 -17.31
CA THR A 157 8.91 -17.09 -17.67
C THR A 157 8.92 -18.07 -16.51
N ILE A 158 9.07 -17.61 -15.27
CA ILE A 158 8.94 -18.46 -14.08
C ILE A 158 7.55 -19.10 -14.01
N PHE A 159 6.47 -18.36 -14.30
CA PHE A 159 5.11 -18.95 -14.37
C PHE A 159 4.99 -19.99 -15.49
N ILE A 160 5.52 -19.72 -16.68
CA ILE A 160 5.46 -20.66 -17.82
C ILE A 160 6.29 -21.92 -17.55
N GLN A 161 7.46 -21.80 -16.91
CA GLN A 161 8.33 -22.91 -16.53
C GLN A 161 7.68 -23.78 -15.44
N GLN A 162 7.08 -23.17 -14.41
CA GLN A 162 6.39 -23.90 -13.33
C GLN A 162 5.05 -24.51 -13.77
N ALA A 163 4.38 -23.95 -14.78
CA ALA A 163 3.13 -24.48 -15.32
C ALA A 163 3.33 -25.56 -16.41
N ILE A 164 4.20 -25.31 -17.39
CA ILE A 164 4.30 -26.11 -18.63
C ILE A 164 5.68 -26.79 -18.80
N GLY A 165 6.65 -26.53 -17.91
CA GLY A 165 7.99 -27.10 -18.01
C GLY A 165 8.81 -26.61 -19.21
N TRP A 166 8.43 -25.49 -19.82
CA TRP A 166 9.16 -24.92 -20.96
C TRP A 166 10.45 -24.21 -20.53
N ASP A 167 11.41 -24.17 -21.45
CA ASP A 167 12.61 -23.34 -21.33
C ASP A 167 12.28 -21.84 -21.18
N LEU A 168 13.15 -21.13 -20.47
CA LEU A 168 13.07 -19.70 -20.21
C LEU A 168 12.97 -18.88 -21.50
N TYR A 169 13.82 -19.15 -22.50
CA TYR A 169 13.82 -18.38 -23.75
C TYR A 169 12.61 -18.71 -24.62
N ALA A 170 12.13 -19.95 -24.61
CA ALA A 170 10.85 -20.31 -25.23
C ALA A 170 9.67 -19.53 -24.61
N GLY A 171 9.65 -19.40 -23.28
CA GLY A 171 8.69 -18.56 -22.56
C GLY A 171 8.82 -17.06 -22.90
N VAL A 172 10.05 -16.53 -23.01
CA VAL A 172 10.33 -15.15 -23.46
C VAL A 172 9.71 -14.90 -24.83
N PHE A 173 9.99 -15.76 -25.82
CA PHE A 173 9.50 -15.56 -27.19
C PHE A 173 7.97 -15.65 -27.27
N LEU A 174 7.33 -16.54 -26.51
CA LEU A 174 5.86 -16.61 -26.41
C LEU A 174 5.27 -15.31 -25.85
N LEU A 175 5.78 -14.83 -24.71
CA LEU A 175 5.30 -13.60 -24.07
C LEU A 175 5.50 -12.37 -24.95
N LEU A 176 6.65 -12.27 -25.64
CA LEU A 176 6.92 -11.20 -26.60
C LEU A 176 5.99 -11.25 -27.81
N ALA A 177 5.74 -12.42 -28.39
CA ALA A 177 4.86 -12.57 -29.55
C ALA A 177 3.43 -12.11 -29.25
N ILE A 178 2.85 -12.54 -28.12
CA ILE A 178 1.50 -12.14 -27.73
C ILE A 178 1.46 -10.65 -27.34
N SER A 179 2.45 -10.16 -26.58
CA SER A 179 2.54 -8.74 -26.19
C SER A 179 2.71 -7.82 -27.40
N ALA A 180 3.42 -8.26 -28.45
CA ALA A 180 3.58 -7.51 -29.70
C ALA A 180 2.25 -7.41 -30.46
N ILE A 181 1.50 -8.51 -30.60
CA ILE A 181 0.16 -8.51 -31.22
C ILE A 181 -0.77 -7.54 -30.49
N TYR A 182 -0.72 -7.53 -29.15
CA TYR A 182 -1.54 -6.63 -28.33
C TYR A 182 -1.09 -5.15 -28.45
N THR A 183 0.21 -4.87 -28.32
CA THR A 183 0.78 -3.51 -28.42
C THR A 183 0.60 -2.89 -29.81
N ILE A 184 0.65 -3.69 -30.88
CA ILE A 184 0.46 -3.22 -32.26
C ILE A 184 -0.99 -2.79 -32.52
N SER A 185 -1.96 -3.39 -31.82
CA SER A 185 -3.41 -3.22 -32.05
C SER A 185 -4.14 -2.34 -31.03
N GLY A 186 -3.49 -1.95 -29.93
CA GLY A 186 -4.04 -1.11 -28.85
C GLY A 186 -3.38 0.26 -28.70
N GLY A 187 -4.16 1.27 -28.31
CA GLY A 187 -3.68 2.52 -27.71
C GLY A 187 -3.98 2.55 -26.20
N LEU A 188 -3.58 3.61 -25.48
CA LEU A 188 -3.74 3.66 -24.00
C LEU A 188 -5.17 3.38 -23.51
N LYS A 189 -6.18 3.78 -24.29
CA LYS A 189 -7.61 3.51 -23.96
C LYS A 189 -7.94 2.01 -23.94
N ALA A 190 -7.35 1.21 -24.83
CA ALA A 190 -7.56 -0.23 -24.87
C ALA A 190 -6.89 -0.90 -23.66
N VAL A 191 -5.64 -0.51 -23.37
CA VAL A 191 -4.88 -0.97 -22.18
C VAL A 191 -5.70 -0.74 -20.91
N ILE A 192 -6.13 0.49 -20.62
CA ILE A 192 -6.89 0.82 -19.40
C ILE A 192 -8.18 -0.02 -19.23
N TYR A 193 -8.86 -0.39 -20.32
CA TYR A 193 -10.04 -1.28 -20.23
C TYR A 193 -9.66 -2.74 -19.92
N THR A 194 -8.62 -3.29 -20.55
CA THR A 194 -8.14 -4.65 -20.21
C THR A 194 -7.55 -4.72 -18.81
N ASP A 195 -6.81 -3.70 -18.38
CA ASP A 195 -6.32 -3.56 -17.00
C ASP A 195 -7.46 -3.62 -15.97
N THR A 196 -8.58 -2.98 -16.29
CA THR A 196 -9.77 -2.92 -15.42
C THR A 196 -10.41 -4.30 -15.27
N LEU A 197 -10.57 -5.04 -16.37
CA LEU A 197 -11.07 -6.42 -16.37
C LEU A 197 -10.13 -7.36 -15.61
N GLN A 198 -8.84 -7.30 -15.94
CA GLN A 198 -7.80 -8.14 -15.37
C GLN A 198 -7.68 -7.94 -13.87
N THR A 199 -7.71 -6.70 -13.37
CA THR A 199 -7.68 -6.41 -11.93
C THR A 199 -8.75 -7.17 -11.15
N VAL A 200 -9.99 -7.24 -11.67
CA VAL A 200 -11.08 -7.96 -11.00
C VAL A 200 -10.78 -9.45 -10.91
N ILE A 201 -10.38 -10.07 -12.01
CA ILE A 201 -10.12 -11.52 -12.09
C ILE A 201 -8.90 -11.90 -11.25
N MET A 202 -7.84 -11.10 -11.32
CA MET A 202 -6.58 -11.24 -10.59
C MET A 202 -6.78 -11.11 -9.07
N VAL A 203 -7.57 -10.12 -8.61
CA VAL A 203 -7.91 -9.95 -7.19
C VAL A 203 -8.76 -11.12 -6.68
N VAL A 204 -9.79 -11.54 -7.42
CA VAL A 204 -10.62 -12.70 -7.04
C VAL A 204 -9.80 -14.00 -6.98
N GLY A 205 -8.97 -14.28 -8.00
CA GLY A 205 -8.12 -15.47 -8.03
C GLY A 205 -7.11 -15.49 -6.89
N SER A 206 -6.51 -14.35 -6.55
CA SER A 206 -5.57 -14.23 -5.42
C SER A 206 -6.26 -14.39 -4.06
N ILE A 207 -7.51 -13.91 -3.90
CA ILE A 207 -8.32 -14.13 -2.69
C ILE A 207 -8.71 -15.60 -2.54
N VAL A 208 -9.07 -16.30 -3.63
CA VAL A 208 -9.35 -17.73 -3.57
C VAL A 208 -8.09 -18.53 -3.25
N LEU A 209 -6.94 -18.19 -3.84
CA LEU A 209 -5.67 -18.85 -3.49
C LEU A 209 -5.32 -18.66 -2.01
N MET A 210 -5.48 -17.44 -1.48
CA MET A 210 -5.29 -17.13 -0.06
C MET A 210 -6.15 -18.03 0.84
N ILE A 211 -7.45 -18.15 0.56
CA ILE A 211 -8.37 -19.00 1.35
C ILE A 211 -7.94 -20.48 1.27
N LEU A 212 -7.65 -20.99 0.07
CA LEU A 212 -7.17 -22.37 -0.11
C LEU A 212 -5.83 -22.62 0.62
N SER A 213 -4.92 -21.65 0.61
CA SER A 213 -3.62 -21.74 1.29
C SER A 213 -3.78 -21.80 2.82
N PHE A 214 -4.60 -20.92 3.41
CA PHE A 214 -4.89 -20.95 4.84
C PHE A 214 -5.58 -22.25 5.26
N ASN A 215 -6.54 -22.74 4.47
CA ASN A 215 -7.21 -24.01 4.73
C ASN A 215 -6.23 -25.19 4.68
N LYS A 216 -5.27 -25.19 3.76
CA LYS A 216 -4.28 -26.27 3.59
C LYS A 216 -3.33 -26.42 4.79
N ILE A 217 -3.02 -25.34 5.51
CA ILE A 217 -2.16 -25.38 6.72
C ILE A 217 -2.93 -25.56 8.03
N GLY A 218 -4.25 -25.39 8.03
CA GLY A 218 -5.10 -25.47 9.22
C GLY A 218 -5.40 -24.12 9.91
N GLY A 219 -5.47 -23.02 9.16
CA GLY A 219 -5.81 -21.68 9.67
C GLY A 219 -4.61 -20.73 9.81
N ILE A 220 -4.88 -19.46 10.14
CA ILE A 220 -3.86 -18.40 10.21
C ILE A 220 -2.86 -18.61 11.35
N GLU A 221 -3.30 -19.09 12.52
CA GLU A 221 -2.44 -19.37 13.68
C GLU A 221 -1.32 -20.38 13.36
N GLN A 222 -1.57 -21.29 12.41
CA GLN A 222 -0.61 -22.29 11.98
C GLN A 222 0.58 -21.68 11.21
N ILE A 223 0.50 -20.42 10.74
CA ILE A 223 1.67 -19.72 10.17
C ILE A 223 2.67 -19.38 11.28
N TYR A 224 2.23 -18.86 12.43
CA TYR A 224 3.13 -18.47 13.52
C TYR A 224 3.92 -19.65 14.08
N THR A 225 3.33 -20.85 14.10
CA THR A 225 4.00 -22.07 14.59
C THR A 225 4.80 -22.80 13.52
N LYS A 226 4.33 -22.86 12.26
CA LYS A 226 4.99 -23.64 11.20
C LYS A 226 6.03 -22.84 10.41
N TYR A 227 5.85 -21.54 10.19
CA TYR A 227 6.79 -20.73 9.41
C TYR A 227 8.21 -20.73 10.02
N PRO A 228 8.43 -20.52 11.34
CA PRO A 228 9.78 -20.54 11.92
C PRO A 228 10.50 -21.88 11.76
N ASN A 229 9.74 -22.98 11.63
CA ASN A 229 10.25 -24.34 11.49
C ASN A 229 10.45 -24.76 10.01
N ALA A 230 10.17 -23.88 9.04
CA ALA A 230 10.31 -24.17 7.62
C ALA A 230 11.76 -23.97 7.12
N VAL A 231 12.63 -24.88 7.58
CA VAL A 231 14.07 -25.00 7.28
C VAL A 231 14.29 -26.20 6.33
N PRO A 232 15.13 -26.09 5.27
CA PRO A 232 15.38 -27.19 4.34
C PRO A 232 16.14 -28.37 5.00
N SER A 233 15.90 -29.58 4.49
CA SER A 233 16.50 -30.84 4.96
C SER A 233 17.97 -30.99 4.57
N LEU A 234 18.43 -30.29 3.53
CA LEU A 234 19.84 -30.19 3.15
C LEU A 234 20.34 -28.76 3.32
N THR A 235 21.40 -28.61 4.11
CA THR A 235 22.17 -27.38 4.27
C THR A 235 23.66 -27.67 4.08
N THR A 236 24.30 -27.03 3.11
CA THR A 236 25.75 -27.06 2.95
C THR A 236 26.42 -26.38 4.15
N ASN A 237 27.27 -27.12 4.87
CA ASN A 237 27.90 -26.75 6.14
C ASN A 237 26.93 -26.47 7.30
N SER A 238 26.78 -27.47 8.19
CA SER A 238 25.92 -27.43 9.39
C SER A 238 26.31 -26.38 10.46
N THR A 239 27.30 -25.55 10.19
CA THR A 239 27.79 -24.45 11.04
C THR A 239 27.27 -23.07 10.61
N ALA A 240 26.70 -22.93 9.41
CA ALA A 240 26.15 -21.68 8.92
C ALA A 240 24.62 -21.61 9.14
N ASP A 241 24.10 -20.45 9.54
CA ASP A 241 22.68 -20.27 9.88
C ASP A 241 21.77 -20.04 8.64
N CYS A 242 22.09 -20.72 7.54
CA CYS A 242 21.43 -20.54 6.24
C CYS A 242 20.08 -21.28 6.14
N GLY A 243 19.22 -20.84 5.23
CA GLY A 243 17.95 -21.53 4.92
C GLY A 243 16.89 -21.43 6.02
N LYS A 244 17.21 -20.83 7.17
CA LYS A 244 16.25 -20.57 8.24
C LYS A 244 15.46 -19.28 7.97
N PRO A 245 14.21 -19.16 8.46
CA PRO A 245 13.50 -17.88 8.45
C PRO A 245 14.04 -16.97 9.57
N THR A 246 14.10 -15.66 9.33
CA THR A 246 14.48 -14.69 10.38
C THR A 246 13.50 -14.72 11.56
N ALA A 247 14.03 -14.59 12.79
CA ALA A 247 13.20 -14.45 13.99
C ALA A 247 12.27 -13.22 13.94
N GLU A 248 12.62 -12.20 13.16
CA GLU A 248 11.79 -11.01 12.93
C GLU A 248 10.74 -11.19 11.83
N ALA A 249 10.45 -12.42 11.39
CA ALA A 249 9.53 -12.73 10.28
C ALA A 249 8.16 -12.05 10.37
N PHE A 250 7.66 -11.84 11.60
CA PHE A 250 6.36 -11.22 11.88
C PHE A 250 6.45 -9.76 12.36
N HIS A 251 7.65 -9.16 12.36
CA HIS A 251 7.83 -7.74 12.62
C HIS A 251 7.83 -6.95 11.30
N LEU A 252 6.94 -5.97 11.18
CA LEU A 252 6.88 -5.05 10.04
C LEU A 252 8.03 -4.02 10.08
N LEU A 253 8.45 -3.63 11.28
CA LEU A 253 9.59 -2.76 11.56
C LEU A 253 10.67 -3.59 12.27
N ARG A 254 11.85 -3.68 11.66
CA ARG A 254 12.99 -4.51 12.10
C ARG A 254 14.13 -3.67 12.66
N ASP A 255 15.14 -4.31 13.25
CA ASP A 255 16.31 -3.61 13.80
C ASP A 255 16.91 -2.60 12.81
N ALA A 256 17.42 -1.48 13.35
CA ALA A 256 17.92 -0.37 12.56
C ALA A 256 19.23 -0.65 11.81
N VAL A 257 19.97 -1.70 12.18
CA VAL A 257 21.33 -2.00 11.68
C VAL A 257 21.44 -3.42 11.13
N THR A 258 20.87 -4.43 11.78
CA THR A 258 20.97 -5.85 11.39
C THR A 258 19.77 -6.37 10.61
N GLY A 259 18.64 -5.65 10.61
CA GLY A 259 17.44 -6.03 9.86
C GLY A 259 17.62 -5.96 8.35
N ASP A 260 17.04 -6.92 7.61
CA ASP A 260 16.99 -6.96 6.14
C ASP A 260 16.10 -5.86 5.55
N ILE A 261 15.05 -5.45 6.28
CA ILE A 261 14.22 -4.28 5.97
C ILE A 261 14.21 -3.37 7.21
N PRO A 262 15.34 -2.68 7.50
CA PRO A 262 15.57 -2.00 8.77
C PRO A 262 14.63 -0.79 8.91
N TRP A 263 14.09 -0.55 10.12
CA TRP A 263 12.95 0.38 10.27
C TRP A 263 13.16 1.81 9.72
N PRO A 264 14.34 2.46 9.77
CA PRO A 264 14.51 3.79 9.19
C PRO A 264 14.41 3.77 7.66
N GLY A 265 15.01 2.74 7.05
CA GLY A 265 14.87 2.41 5.64
C GLY A 265 13.42 2.04 5.26
N ASN A 266 12.71 1.35 6.15
CA ASN A 266 11.31 0.95 5.98
C ASN A 266 10.34 2.15 5.96
N VAL A 267 10.50 3.09 6.90
CA VAL A 267 9.62 4.26 6.99
C VAL A 267 9.98 5.32 5.95
N VAL A 268 11.26 5.69 5.82
CA VAL A 268 11.69 6.83 4.99
C VAL A 268 12.17 6.39 3.61
N GLY A 269 13.01 5.34 3.54
CA GLY A 269 13.58 4.84 2.28
C GLY A 269 12.50 4.30 1.33
N ILE A 270 11.64 3.39 1.81
CA ILE A 270 10.51 2.86 1.02
C ILE A 270 9.53 3.98 0.64
N SER A 271 9.29 4.97 1.50
CA SER A 271 8.47 6.14 1.15
C SER A 271 9.07 6.95 0.00
N ILE A 272 10.39 7.13 -0.06
CA ILE A 272 11.08 7.78 -1.20
C ILE A 272 10.88 6.96 -2.48
N LEU A 273 11.08 5.64 -2.44
CA LEU A 273 10.88 4.77 -3.61
C LEU A 273 9.42 4.77 -4.09
N SER A 274 8.48 4.66 -3.17
CA SER A 274 7.03 4.63 -3.43
C SER A 274 6.53 5.98 -3.97
N CYS A 275 7.02 7.09 -3.42
CA CYS A 275 6.64 8.42 -3.87
C CYS A 275 7.18 8.70 -5.27
N TRP A 276 8.42 8.29 -5.59
CA TRP A 276 8.91 8.29 -6.97
C TRP A 276 8.02 7.43 -7.88
N TYR A 277 7.75 6.19 -7.50
CA TYR A 277 7.02 5.23 -8.33
C TYR A 277 5.61 5.73 -8.70
N PHE A 278 4.85 6.21 -7.72
CA PHE A 278 3.49 6.69 -7.98
C PHE A 278 3.45 8.09 -8.57
N CYS A 279 4.32 9.00 -8.12
CA CYS A 279 4.21 10.44 -8.44
C CYS A 279 5.15 10.92 -9.55
N SER A 280 6.16 10.13 -9.94
CA SER A 280 7.22 10.51 -10.90
C SER A 280 7.55 9.45 -11.98
N ASP A 281 6.98 8.24 -11.93
CA ASP A 281 7.00 7.32 -13.09
C ASP A 281 5.96 7.77 -14.13
N GLN A 282 6.41 7.94 -15.38
CA GLN A 282 5.54 8.27 -16.51
C GLN A 282 4.42 7.22 -16.69
N VAL A 283 4.66 5.93 -16.45
CA VAL A 283 3.67 4.84 -16.63
C VAL A 283 2.45 5.00 -15.70
N LEU A 284 2.67 5.51 -14.48
CA LEU A 284 1.64 5.70 -13.45
C LEU A 284 0.98 7.08 -13.60
N VAL A 285 1.76 8.14 -13.82
CA VAL A 285 1.22 9.50 -13.97
C VAL A 285 0.40 9.65 -15.27
N GLN A 286 0.82 9.03 -16.38
CA GLN A 286 0.10 9.10 -17.67
C GLN A 286 -1.33 8.54 -17.58
N ARG A 287 -1.57 7.54 -16.73
CA ARG A 287 -2.91 7.02 -16.41
C ARG A 287 -3.75 8.07 -15.68
N SER A 288 -3.19 8.72 -14.67
CA SER A 288 -3.86 9.81 -13.94
C SER A 288 -4.18 11.01 -14.85
N LEU A 289 -3.32 11.30 -15.84
CA LEU A 289 -3.55 12.36 -16.83
C LEU A 289 -4.62 12.02 -17.89
N SER A 290 -5.04 10.76 -17.99
CA SER A 290 -6.16 10.32 -18.87
C SER A 290 -7.56 10.53 -18.27
N ALA A 291 -7.63 11.02 -17.02
CA ALA A 291 -8.88 11.19 -16.29
C ALA A 291 -9.78 12.30 -16.84
N LYS A 292 -11.10 12.06 -16.85
CA LYS A 292 -12.11 13.03 -17.32
C LYS A 292 -12.17 14.33 -16.50
N ASN A 293 -11.89 14.25 -15.19
CA ASN A 293 -11.94 15.39 -14.24
C ASN A 293 -11.06 15.09 -13.02
N MET A 294 -10.70 16.13 -12.24
CA MET A 294 -9.97 16.02 -10.96
C MET A 294 -10.59 15.02 -9.97
N HIS A 295 -11.92 14.96 -9.91
CA HIS A 295 -12.65 13.98 -9.08
C HIS A 295 -12.42 12.53 -9.50
N HIS A 296 -12.18 12.27 -10.78
CA HIS A 296 -11.88 10.92 -11.26
C HIS A 296 -10.42 10.52 -11.02
N VAL A 297 -9.48 11.48 -11.03
CA VAL A 297 -8.10 11.25 -10.56
C VAL A 297 -8.14 10.76 -9.12
N LYS A 298 -8.68 11.56 -8.20
CA LYS A 298 -8.65 11.26 -6.76
C LYS A 298 -9.47 10.03 -6.39
N GLY A 299 -10.61 9.80 -7.05
CA GLY A 299 -11.37 8.56 -6.90
C GLY A 299 -10.60 7.32 -7.37
N GLY A 300 -9.81 7.44 -8.44
CA GLY A 300 -8.89 6.39 -8.89
C GLY A 300 -7.74 6.15 -7.92
N SER A 301 -7.10 7.22 -7.44
CA SER A 301 -6.09 7.16 -6.37
C SER A 301 -6.61 6.45 -5.13
N ILE A 302 -7.82 6.79 -4.64
CA ILE A 302 -8.47 6.12 -3.50
C ILE A 302 -8.69 4.64 -3.79
N LEU A 303 -9.25 4.27 -4.94
CA LEU A 303 -9.52 2.87 -5.26
C LEU A 303 -8.24 2.03 -5.32
N ALA A 304 -7.20 2.54 -5.99
CA ALA A 304 -5.89 1.89 -6.01
C ALA A 304 -5.31 1.74 -4.60
N ALA A 305 -5.47 2.76 -3.75
CA ALA A 305 -4.98 2.79 -2.38
C ALA A 305 -5.76 1.84 -1.43
N TYR A 306 -7.06 1.59 -1.67
CA TYR A 306 -7.79 0.50 -1.00
C TYR A 306 -7.30 -0.88 -1.45
N LEU A 307 -7.15 -1.10 -2.77
CA LEU A 307 -6.66 -2.37 -3.32
C LEU A 307 -5.24 -2.70 -2.83
N LYS A 308 -4.40 -1.68 -2.59
CA LYS A 308 -3.05 -1.80 -2.00
C LYS A 308 -2.98 -2.43 -0.60
N VAL A 309 -4.10 -2.59 0.11
CA VAL A 309 -4.12 -3.33 1.39
C VAL A 309 -4.09 -4.85 1.17
N LEU A 310 -4.59 -5.33 0.03
CA LEU A 310 -4.77 -6.76 -0.24
C LEU A 310 -3.46 -7.57 -0.36
N PRO A 311 -2.37 -7.12 -1.02
CA PRO A 311 -1.19 -7.96 -1.30
C PRO A 311 -0.49 -8.58 -0.08
N LEU A 312 -0.61 -7.99 1.12
CA LEU A 312 -0.15 -8.64 2.35
C LEU A 312 -0.85 -10.00 2.54
N PHE A 313 -2.17 -10.01 2.40
CA PHE A 313 -3.00 -11.20 2.57
C PHE A 313 -3.02 -12.08 1.32
N THR A 314 -3.04 -11.48 0.12
CA THR A 314 -3.24 -12.20 -1.15
C THR A 314 -1.94 -12.59 -1.87
N THR A 315 -0.77 -12.18 -1.35
CA THR A 315 0.54 -12.43 -1.98
C THR A 315 1.65 -12.75 -0.96
N VAL A 316 1.82 -11.95 0.10
CA VAL A 316 2.89 -12.17 1.10
C VAL A 316 2.61 -13.39 1.99
N PHE A 317 1.43 -13.50 2.60
CA PHE A 317 1.07 -14.70 3.37
C PHE A 317 1.07 -15.98 2.51
N PRO A 318 0.52 -16.01 1.28
CA PRO A 318 0.73 -17.13 0.35
C PRO A 318 2.22 -17.46 0.12
N GLY A 319 3.11 -16.47 -0.05
CA GLY A 319 4.55 -16.71 -0.08
C GLY A 319 5.06 -17.49 1.14
N MET A 320 4.72 -17.05 2.34
CA MET A 320 5.06 -17.71 3.61
C MET A 320 4.47 -19.13 3.71
N ILE A 321 3.20 -19.31 3.32
CA ILE A 321 2.52 -20.61 3.32
C ILE A 321 3.17 -21.57 2.32
N SER A 322 3.61 -21.08 1.16
CA SER A 322 4.29 -21.91 0.18
C SER A 322 5.58 -22.50 0.74
N ARG A 323 6.38 -21.70 1.47
CA ARG A 323 7.58 -22.21 2.16
C ARG A 323 7.26 -23.26 3.21
N ILE A 324 6.13 -23.15 3.93
CA ILE A 324 5.67 -24.19 4.88
C ILE A 324 5.31 -25.50 4.17
N LEU A 325 4.76 -25.44 2.96
CA LEU A 325 4.28 -26.61 2.23
C LEU A 325 5.34 -27.28 1.33
N PHE A 326 6.33 -26.52 0.84
CA PHE A 326 7.34 -26.99 -0.12
C PHE A 326 8.77 -26.55 0.30
N THR A 327 9.10 -26.76 1.58
CA THR A 327 10.31 -26.24 2.23
C THR A 327 11.60 -26.49 1.44
N ASP A 328 11.89 -27.73 1.08
CA ASP A 328 13.13 -28.12 0.40
C ASP A 328 13.27 -27.53 -1.02
N GLN A 329 12.15 -27.16 -1.65
CA GLN A 329 12.13 -26.57 -2.99
C GLN A 329 12.24 -25.04 -2.95
N ILE A 330 11.62 -24.39 -1.96
CA ILE A 330 11.51 -22.91 -1.91
C ILE A 330 12.59 -22.29 -1.05
N ALA A 331 12.96 -22.94 0.07
CA ALA A 331 14.01 -22.51 0.98
C ALA A 331 15.34 -23.24 0.73
N CYS A 332 15.55 -23.79 -0.48
CA CYS A 332 16.80 -24.42 -0.87
C CYS A 332 17.99 -23.45 -0.71
N VAL A 333 19.15 -24.00 -0.37
CA VAL A 333 20.41 -23.25 -0.16
C VAL A 333 21.57 -23.85 -0.96
N ASP A 334 21.57 -25.18 -1.13
CA ASP A 334 22.55 -25.89 -1.94
C ASP A 334 22.45 -25.47 -3.41
N PRO A 335 23.53 -24.96 -4.04
CA PRO A 335 23.48 -24.46 -5.42
C PRO A 335 23.04 -25.47 -6.46
N GLU A 336 23.44 -26.74 -6.34
CA GLU A 336 23.07 -27.79 -7.30
C GLU A 336 21.59 -28.18 -7.14
N VAL A 337 21.08 -28.24 -5.90
CA VAL A 337 19.65 -28.46 -5.64
C VAL A 337 18.82 -27.28 -6.18
N CYS A 338 19.19 -26.04 -5.90
CA CYS A 338 18.46 -24.86 -6.39
C CYS A 338 18.50 -24.74 -7.93
N LYS A 339 19.64 -25.07 -8.54
CA LYS A 339 19.80 -25.14 -10.01
C LYS A 339 18.88 -26.20 -10.63
N VAL A 340 18.74 -27.37 -10.00
CA VAL A 340 17.77 -28.39 -10.42
C VAL A 340 16.32 -27.90 -10.23
N VAL A 341 15.98 -27.28 -9.10
CA VAL A 341 14.58 -26.91 -8.77
C VAL A 341 14.06 -25.71 -9.58
N CYS A 342 14.88 -24.68 -9.79
CA CYS A 342 14.43 -23.43 -10.42
C CYS A 342 15.41 -22.80 -11.43
N ASN A 343 16.48 -23.49 -11.82
CA ASN A 343 17.52 -22.97 -12.72
C ASN A 343 18.15 -21.65 -12.21
N ASN A 344 18.36 -21.57 -10.89
CA ASN A 344 19.08 -20.49 -10.23
C ASN A 344 19.88 -21.05 -9.04
N GLU A 345 21.20 -20.89 -9.06
CA GLU A 345 22.12 -21.36 -8.01
C GLU A 345 21.97 -20.58 -6.69
N ALA A 346 21.50 -19.33 -6.75
CA ALA A 346 21.40 -18.46 -5.57
C ALA A 346 20.10 -18.61 -4.74
N GLY A 347 19.22 -19.56 -5.07
CA GLY A 347 17.99 -19.84 -4.32
C GLY A 347 16.67 -19.64 -5.08
N CYS A 348 15.64 -20.35 -4.65
CA CYS A 348 14.39 -20.52 -5.41
C CYS A 348 13.16 -19.78 -4.86
N THR A 349 13.30 -18.84 -3.91
CA THR A 349 12.15 -18.23 -3.21
C THR A 349 11.09 -17.63 -4.16
N ASN A 350 11.55 -17.07 -5.30
CA ASN A 350 10.73 -16.58 -6.40
C ASN A 350 9.64 -17.57 -6.92
N ILE A 351 9.82 -18.90 -6.83
CA ILE A 351 8.82 -19.87 -7.33
C ILE A 351 7.61 -20.06 -6.40
N ALA A 352 7.62 -19.46 -5.20
CA ALA A 352 6.62 -19.69 -4.15
C ALA A 352 5.17 -19.48 -4.63
N TYR A 353 4.86 -18.35 -5.26
CA TYR A 353 3.49 -18.09 -5.73
C TYR A 353 3.06 -18.98 -6.92
N PRO A 354 3.88 -19.15 -7.99
CA PRO A 354 3.62 -20.15 -9.02
C PRO A 354 3.32 -21.55 -8.48
N LYS A 355 4.12 -22.03 -7.51
CA LYS A 355 3.97 -23.38 -6.94
C LYS A 355 2.63 -23.54 -6.23
N LEU A 356 2.17 -22.57 -5.44
CA LEU A 356 0.82 -22.61 -4.87
C LEU A 356 -0.28 -22.62 -5.95
N VAL A 357 -0.15 -21.82 -7.01
CA VAL A 357 -1.15 -21.77 -8.09
C VAL A 357 -1.27 -23.11 -8.81
N VAL A 358 -0.16 -23.82 -9.04
CA VAL A 358 -0.16 -25.12 -9.75
C VAL A 358 -0.67 -26.27 -8.88
N GLU A 359 -0.35 -26.26 -7.57
CA GLU A 359 -0.57 -27.40 -6.66
C GLU A 359 -1.83 -27.29 -5.78
N LEU A 360 -2.35 -26.09 -5.51
CA LEU A 360 -3.53 -25.89 -4.62
C LEU A 360 -4.80 -25.44 -5.36
N MET A 361 -4.72 -24.84 -6.55
CA MET A 361 -5.93 -24.44 -7.27
C MET A 361 -6.62 -25.64 -7.95
N PRO A 362 -7.96 -25.74 -7.89
CA PRO A 362 -8.70 -26.75 -8.64
C PRO A 362 -8.63 -26.49 -10.15
N ASP A 363 -8.86 -27.55 -10.93
CA ASP A 363 -8.87 -27.55 -12.38
C ASP A 363 -9.73 -26.41 -12.96
N GLY A 364 -9.21 -25.75 -13.99
CA GLY A 364 -9.85 -24.62 -14.65
C GLY A 364 -9.70 -23.29 -13.90
N LEU A 365 -9.76 -23.27 -12.55
CA LEU A 365 -9.41 -22.07 -11.79
C LEU A 365 -7.90 -21.81 -11.86
N ARG A 366 -7.09 -22.86 -11.81
CA ARG A 366 -5.64 -22.82 -12.09
C ARG A 366 -5.37 -22.17 -13.45
N GLY A 367 -6.01 -22.68 -14.51
CA GLY A 367 -5.95 -22.11 -15.86
C GLY A 367 -6.38 -20.64 -15.90
N LEU A 368 -7.50 -20.27 -15.27
CA LEU A 368 -7.98 -18.88 -15.22
C LEU A 368 -6.98 -17.95 -14.53
N MET A 369 -6.40 -18.38 -13.40
CA MET A 369 -5.41 -17.59 -12.67
C MET A 369 -4.18 -17.34 -13.53
N LEU A 370 -3.59 -18.40 -14.10
CA LEU A 370 -2.41 -18.29 -14.96
C LEU A 370 -2.70 -17.44 -16.21
N ALA A 371 -3.87 -17.59 -16.82
CA ALA A 371 -4.32 -16.72 -17.92
C ALA A 371 -4.36 -15.24 -17.50
N SER A 372 -4.93 -14.94 -16.32
CA SER A 372 -5.00 -13.57 -15.79
C SER A 372 -3.63 -12.97 -15.51
N MET A 373 -2.67 -13.78 -15.04
CA MET A 373 -1.28 -13.39 -14.80
C MET A 373 -0.51 -13.18 -16.11
N MET A 374 -0.75 -14.02 -17.13
CA MET A 374 -0.26 -13.81 -18.49
C MET A 374 -0.81 -12.53 -19.13
N ALA A 375 -2.07 -12.16 -18.88
CA ALA A 375 -2.55 -10.82 -19.25
C ALA A 375 -1.89 -9.70 -18.42
N ALA A 376 -1.62 -9.90 -17.13
CA ALA A 376 -0.93 -8.91 -16.31
C ALA A 376 0.45 -8.55 -16.86
N LEU A 377 1.21 -9.57 -17.26
CA LEU A 377 2.45 -9.45 -18.03
C LEU A 377 2.27 -8.62 -19.30
N MET A 378 1.30 -8.98 -20.14
CA MET A 378 1.02 -8.26 -21.39
C MET A 378 0.60 -6.81 -21.13
N SER A 379 -0.15 -6.53 -20.06
CA SER A 379 -0.58 -5.18 -19.67
C SER A 379 0.60 -4.31 -19.22
N SER A 380 1.48 -4.84 -18.36
CA SER A 380 2.65 -4.11 -17.86
C SER A 380 3.64 -3.85 -18.97
N LEU A 381 3.97 -4.87 -19.78
CA LEU A 381 4.85 -4.74 -20.93
C LEU A 381 4.29 -3.73 -21.95
N SER A 382 3.03 -3.86 -22.37
CA SER A 382 2.39 -2.92 -23.31
C SER A 382 2.38 -1.48 -22.76
N SER A 383 2.23 -1.32 -21.45
CA SER A 383 2.28 -0.01 -20.77
C SER A 383 3.65 0.62 -20.82
N VAL A 384 4.69 -0.15 -20.46
CA VAL A 384 6.08 0.29 -20.48
C VAL A 384 6.53 0.56 -21.92
N PHE A 385 6.14 -0.27 -22.88
CA PHE A 385 6.39 -0.07 -24.30
C PHE A 385 5.74 1.23 -24.82
N ASN A 386 4.48 1.50 -24.46
CA ASN A 386 3.79 2.73 -24.83
C ASN A 386 4.47 3.97 -24.20
N SER A 387 4.79 3.96 -22.91
CA SER A 387 5.45 5.11 -22.26
C SER A 387 6.89 5.30 -22.75
N ALA A 388 7.66 4.23 -23.01
CA ALA A 388 8.98 4.29 -23.62
C ALA A 388 8.93 4.86 -25.05
N SER A 389 7.98 4.39 -25.87
CA SER A 389 7.70 4.96 -27.20
C SER A 389 7.30 6.43 -27.10
N THR A 390 6.51 6.82 -26.09
CA THR A 390 6.13 8.23 -25.84
C THR A 390 7.37 9.08 -25.57
N LEU A 391 8.19 8.69 -24.59
CA LEU A 391 9.42 9.39 -24.20
C LEU A 391 10.39 9.53 -25.38
N PHE A 392 10.69 8.42 -26.08
CA PHE A 392 11.61 8.48 -27.22
C PHE A 392 11.08 9.35 -28.36
N THR A 393 9.81 9.21 -28.75
CA THR A 393 9.27 9.96 -29.90
C THR A 393 9.06 11.44 -29.60
N MET A 394 8.50 11.77 -28.43
CA MET A 394 8.12 13.14 -28.08
C MET A 394 9.28 13.95 -27.51
N ASP A 395 10.10 13.36 -26.62
CA ASP A 395 11.15 14.07 -25.89
C ASP A 395 12.55 13.95 -26.55
N ILE A 396 12.75 13.01 -27.49
CA ILE A 396 14.01 12.82 -28.23
C ILE A 396 13.85 12.98 -29.75
N TRP A 397 13.05 12.15 -30.44
CA TRP A 397 12.97 12.13 -31.91
C TRP A 397 12.52 13.48 -32.50
N ARG A 398 11.53 14.14 -31.90
CA ARG A 398 11.09 15.49 -32.31
C ARG A 398 12.18 16.56 -32.28
N LYS A 399 13.28 16.37 -31.54
CA LYS A 399 14.43 17.29 -31.53
C LYS A 399 15.40 16.98 -32.68
N VAL A 400 15.66 15.70 -32.93
CA VAL A 400 16.49 15.23 -34.04
C VAL A 400 15.82 15.55 -35.38
N ARG A 401 14.49 15.39 -35.45
CA ARG A 401 13.67 15.75 -36.61
C ARG A 401 12.46 16.63 -36.20
N PRO A 402 12.63 17.97 -36.16
CA PRO A 402 11.55 18.91 -35.88
C PRO A 402 10.39 18.87 -36.89
N ARG A 403 10.64 18.39 -38.11
CA ARG A 403 9.63 18.15 -39.15
C ARG A 403 9.28 16.66 -39.23
N SER A 404 8.79 16.10 -38.14
CA SER A 404 8.30 14.71 -38.06
C SER A 404 6.78 14.65 -38.21
N SER A 405 6.27 13.72 -39.02
CA SER A 405 4.82 13.51 -39.20
C SER A 405 4.23 12.61 -38.11
N GLU A 406 2.92 12.67 -37.86
CA GLU A 406 2.29 11.80 -36.85
C GLU A 406 2.45 10.30 -37.17
N GLY A 407 2.29 9.91 -38.44
CA GLY A 407 2.50 8.52 -38.87
C GLY A 407 3.95 8.05 -38.73
N GLU A 408 4.92 8.94 -38.96
CA GLU A 408 6.34 8.66 -38.72
C GLU A 408 6.65 8.47 -37.24
N LEU A 409 6.12 9.32 -36.36
CA LEU A 409 6.32 9.21 -34.91
C LEU A 409 5.83 7.85 -34.39
N LEU A 410 4.69 7.36 -34.89
CA LEU A 410 4.18 6.02 -34.56
C LEU A 410 5.10 4.88 -35.05
N VAL A 411 5.67 4.98 -36.25
CA VAL A 411 6.60 3.97 -36.79
C VAL A 411 7.92 3.98 -36.02
N VAL A 412 8.52 5.15 -35.79
CA VAL A 412 9.79 5.29 -35.06
C VAL A 412 9.65 4.80 -33.62
N GLY A 413 8.54 5.11 -32.95
CA GLY A 413 8.24 4.60 -31.61
C GLY A 413 8.23 3.07 -31.54
N ARG A 414 7.56 2.41 -32.50
CA ARG A 414 7.50 0.94 -32.61
C ARG A 414 8.87 0.31 -32.86
N VAL A 415 9.67 0.89 -33.76
CA VAL A 415 11.04 0.39 -34.02
C VAL A 415 11.93 0.55 -32.78
N PHE A 416 11.81 1.68 -32.07
CA PHE A 416 12.54 1.89 -30.83
C PHE A 416 12.12 0.90 -29.73
N THR A 417 10.83 0.60 -29.58
CA THR A 417 10.34 -0.44 -28.65
C THR A 417 10.99 -1.81 -28.92
N LEU A 418 11.13 -2.22 -30.20
CA LEU A 418 11.77 -3.50 -30.55
C LEU A 418 13.26 -3.54 -30.15
N ILE A 419 13.99 -2.42 -30.32
CA ILE A 419 15.38 -2.29 -29.87
C ILE A 419 15.46 -2.38 -28.34
N LEU A 420 14.57 -1.70 -27.63
CA LEU A 420 14.51 -1.69 -26.17
C LEU A 420 14.22 -3.10 -25.60
N VAL A 421 13.33 -3.85 -26.26
CA VAL A 421 13.06 -5.27 -25.95
C VAL A 421 14.30 -6.14 -26.16
N ALA A 422 15.00 -6.00 -27.30
CA ALA A 422 16.20 -6.80 -27.58
C ALA A 422 17.30 -6.57 -26.52
N VAL A 423 17.54 -5.31 -26.12
CA VAL A 423 18.47 -4.97 -25.04
C VAL A 423 18.02 -5.55 -23.68
N SER A 424 16.71 -5.59 -23.42
CA SER A 424 16.16 -6.16 -22.18
C SER A 424 16.30 -7.69 -22.13
N VAL A 425 16.11 -8.40 -23.24
CA VAL A 425 16.37 -9.86 -23.32
C VAL A 425 17.83 -10.18 -23.04
N LEU A 426 18.76 -9.40 -23.61
CA LEU A 426 20.20 -9.54 -23.36
C LEU A 426 20.61 -9.23 -21.91
N TRP A 427 19.75 -8.57 -21.12
CA TRP A 427 20.00 -8.27 -19.71
C TRP A 427 19.56 -9.39 -18.75
N ILE A 428 18.72 -10.34 -19.19
CA ILE A 428 18.17 -11.40 -18.33
C ILE A 428 19.26 -12.24 -17.62
N PRO A 429 20.37 -12.67 -18.27
CA PRO A 429 21.44 -13.41 -17.58
C PRO A 429 22.10 -12.61 -16.44
N ILE A 430 22.25 -11.29 -16.60
CA ILE A 430 22.82 -10.40 -15.58
C ILE A 430 21.83 -10.27 -14.41
N LEU A 431 20.54 -10.10 -14.72
CA LEU A 431 19.47 -10.11 -13.70
C LEU A 431 19.44 -11.42 -12.91
N GLN A 432 19.59 -12.58 -13.56
CA GLN A 432 19.65 -13.88 -12.88
C GLN A 432 20.83 -13.98 -11.91
N ALA A 433 22.02 -13.50 -12.29
CA ALA A 433 23.19 -13.50 -11.41
C ALA A 433 23.07 -12.48 -10.24
N SER A 434 22.52 -11.29 -10.49
CA SER A 434 22.48 -10.20 -9.50
C SER A 434 21.31 -10.26 -8.50
N GLN A 435 20.29 -11.11 -8.71
CA GLN A 435 19.07 -11.07 -7.87
C GLN A 435 19.14 -11.82 -6.54
N GLY A 436 20.16 -12.65 -6.28
CA GLY A 436 20.32 -13.38 -5.01
C GLY A 436 19.11 -14.23 -4.58
N GLY A 437 18.36 -14.78 -5.55
CA GLY A 437 17.14 -15.55 -5.28
C GLY A 437 15.90 -14.75 -4.82
N GLN A 438 16.00 -13.41 -4.71
CA GLN A 438 14.91 -12.50 -4.31
C GLN A 438 14.70 -11.38 -5.35
N LEU A 439 13.91 -11.64 -6.39
CA LEU A 439 13.71 -10.71 -7.51
C LEU A 439 13.26 -9.30 -7.07
N PHE A 440 12.42 -9.21 -6.04
CA PHE A 440 11.92 -7.93 -5.55
C PHE A 440 13.00 -7.04 -4.94
N ASN A 441 13.97 -7.63 -4.23
CA ASN A 441 15.04 -6.87 -3.60
C ASN A 441 15.96 -6.25 -4.66
N TYR A 442 16.22 -6.96 -5.77
CA TYR A 442 16.92 -6.43 -6.94
C TYR A 442 16.19 -5.21 -7.55
N ILE A 443 14.88 -5.31 -7.80
CA ILE A 443 14.06 -4.19 -8.34
C ILE A 443 14.21 -2.96 -7.44
N GLN A 444 14.04 -3.14 -6.13
CA GLN A 444 14.02 -2.03 -5.18
C GLN A 444 15.41 -1.43 -4.94
N ALA A 445 16.49 -2.22 -4.99
CA ALA A 445 17.87 -1.74 -4.90
C ALA A 445 18.24 -0.88 -6.12
N VAL A 446 18.05 -1.38 -7.35
CA VAL A 446 18.31 -0.61 -8.58
C VAL A 446 17.47 0.66 -8.64
N THR A 447 16.19 0.57 -8.23
CA THR A 447 15.32 1.74 -8.11
C THR A 447 15.89 2.75 -7.10
N GLY A 448 16.38 2.31 -5.94
CA GLY A 448 16.98 3.16 -4.92
C GLY A 448 18.32 3.78 -5.29
N TYR A 449 19.06 3.20 -6.24
CA TYR A 449 20.29 3.80 -6.76
C TYR A 449 20.03 4.89 -7.81
N LEU A 450 18.92 4.85 -8.56
CA LEU A 450 18.68 5.76 -9.69
C LEU A 450 17.55 6.78 -9.48
N SER A 451 16.59 6.48 -8.60
CA SER A 451 15.32 7.22 -8.49
C SER A 451 15.25 8.35 -7.44
N PRO A 452 15.93 8.29 -6.28
CA PRO A 452 15.86 9.36 -5.28
C PRO A 452 16.24 10.76 -5.80
N PRO A 453 17.26 10.93 -6.68
CA PRO A 453 17.57 12.23 -7.29
C PRO A 453 16.47 12.76 -8.22
N VAL A 454 15.63 11.88 -8.78
CA VAL A 454 14.47 12.27 -9.58
C VAL A 454 13.36 12.81 -8.67
N LEU A 455 13.10 12.16 -7.54
CA LEU A 455 12.05 12.61 -6.62
C LEU A 455 12.41 13.94 -5.93
N SER A 456 13.66 14.13 -5.49
CA SER A 456 14.12 15.39 -4.89
C SER A 456 13.86 16.56 -5.84
N LEU A 457 14.18 16.38 -7.13
CA LEU A 457 13.90 17.33 -8.20
C LEU A 457 12.40 17.59 -8.38
N PHE A 458 11.55 16.55 -8.49
CA PHE A 458 10.10 16.77 -8.68
C PHE A 458 9.43 17.45 -7.50
N LEU A 459 9.82 17.11 -6.26
CA LEU A 459 9.34 17.79 -5.06
C LEU A 459 9.74 19.27 -5.06
N LEU A 460 11.01 19.59 -5.36
CA LEU A 460 11.48 20.99 -5.45
C LEU A 460 10.93 21.74 -6.66
N ALA A 461 10.61 21.07 -7.76
CA ALA A 461 9.96 21.66 -8.93
C ALA A 461 8.51 22.11 -8.61
N ILE A 462 7.77 21.26 -7.89
CA ILE A 462 6.36 21.47 -7.53
C ILE A 462 6.22 22.41 -6.33
N LEU A 463 6.94 22.17 -5.24
CA LEU A 463 6.73 22.86 -3.96
C LEU A 463 7.50 24.18 -3.83
N TRP A 464 8.62 24.35 -4.55
CA TRP A 464 9.52 25.49 -4.34
C TRP A 464 9.65 26.36 -5.59
N LYS A 465 9.23 27.64 -5.51
CA LYS A 465 9.34 28.59 -6.62
C LYS A 465 10.79 28.91 -7.00
N ARG A 466 11.72 28.87 -6.03
CA ARG A 466 13.10 29.37 -6.17
C ARG A 466 14.03 28.46 -7.00
N THR A 467 13.69 27.18 -7.12
CA THR A 467 14.41 26.17 -7.92
C THR A 467 14.56 26.63 -9.38
N ASN A 468 15.77 26.48 -9.94
CA ASN A 468 16.13 26.88 -11.31
C ASN A 468 16.85 25.76 -12.08
N GLU A 469 17.13 25.95 -13.38
CA GLU A 469 17.73 24.92 -14.25
C GLU A 469 19.10 24.44 -13.74
N HIS A 470 19.99 25.35 -13.33
CA HIS A 470 21.34 24.98 -12.89
C HIS A 470 21.32 24.15 -11.60
N GLY A 471 20.49 24.52 -10.62
CA GLY A 471 20.30 23.73 -9.41
C GLY A 471 19.67 22.38 -9.70
N ALA A 472 18.61 22.37 -10.51
CA ALA A 472 17.91 21.15 -10.93
C ALA A 472 18.84 20.17 -11.69
N PHE A 473 19.67 20.67 -12.61
CA PHE A 473 20.57 19.85 -13.39
C PHE A 473 21.72 19.30 -12.52
N TRP A 474 22.46 20.16 -11.81
CA TRP A 474 23.64 19.70 -11.07
C TRP A 474 23.29 18.88 -9.82
N GLY A 475 22.22 19.21 -9.10
CA GLY A 475 21.75 18.39 -7.97
C GLY A 475 21.25 17.00 -8.40
N LEU A 476 20.74 16.88 -9.63
CA LEU A 476 20.39 15.62 -10.27
C LEU A 476 21.63 14.85 -10.75
N MET A 477 22.63 15.53 -11.36
CA MET A 477 23.87 14.89 -11.80
C MET A 477 24.67 14.32 -10.63
N ILE A 478 24.82 15.08 -9.53
CA ILE A 478 25.51 14.63 -8.31
C ILE A 478 24.83 13.36 -7.77
N GLY A 479 23.50 13.40 -7.66
CA GLY A 479 22.71 12.23 -7.24
C GLY A 479 22.88 11.02 -8.16
N LEU A 480 22.82 11.19 -9.48
CA LEU A 480 23.02 10.05 -10.40
C LEU A 480 24.43 9.48 -10.30
N VAL A 481 25.47 10.33 -10.30
CA VAL A 481 26.87 9.84 -10.27
C VAL A 481 27.13 9.05 -9.00
N THR A 482 26.71 9.54 -7.83
CA THR A 482 26.81 8.78 -6.56
C THR A 482 25.99 7.49 -6.59
N GLY A 483 24.80 7.51 -7.19
CA GLY A 483 23.94 6.34 -7.35
C GLY A 483 24.51 5.25 -8.27
N VAL A 484 24.99 5.64 -9.46
CA VAL A 484 25.62 4.74 -10.44
C VAL A 484 26.92 4.15 -9.90
N ILE A 485 27.71 4.92 -9.14
CA ILE A 485 28.89 4.39 -8.43
C ILE A 485 28.46 3.32 -7.41
N ARG A 486 27.44 3.58 -6.58
CA ARG A 486 26.95 2.58 -5.60
C ARG A 486 26.40 1.33 -6.29
N MET A 487 25.69 1.47 -7.41
CA MET A 487 25.15 0.35 -8.21
C MET A 487 26.26 -0.48 -8.85
N GLY A 488 27.24 0.17 -9.49
CA GLY A 488 28.38 -0.52 -10.11
C GLY A 488 29.26 -1.25 -9.08
N LEU A 489 29.37 -0.71 -7.87
CA LEU A 489 30.00 -1.39 -6.73
C LEU A 489 29.17 -2.59 -6.23
N ASP A 490 27.85 -2.45 -6.11
CA ASP A 490 26.95 -3.54 -5.67
C ASP A 490 27.03 -4.74 -6.64
N PHE A 491 26.93 -4.47 -7.94
CA PHE A 491 27.02 -5.50 -8.98
C PHE A 491 28.45 -6.02 -9.20
N GLY A 492 29.48 -5.22 -8.92
CA GLY A 492 30.88 -5.58 -9.11
C GLY A 492 31.44 -6.53 -8.05
N TYR A 493 30.91 -6.47 -6.81
CA TYR A 493 31.26 -7.42 -5.75
C TYR A 493 30.21 -8.54 -5.58
N GLY A 494 28.95 -8.33 -6.00
CA GLY A 494 27.86 -9.27 -5.76
C GLY A 494 27.43 -9.30 -4.29
N SER A 495 26.59 -10.27 -3.92
CA SER A 495 26.37 -10.66 -2.51
C SER A 495 26.96 -12.05 -2.29
N PRO A 496 27.63 -12.30 -1.14
CA PRO A 496 28.22 -13.61 -0.85
C PRO A 496 27.14 -14.69 -0.75
N GLY A 497 27.49 -15.91 -1.17
CA GLY A 497 26.67 -17.11 -0.98
C GLY A 497 26.60 -17.55 0.48
N CYS A 498 25.79 -18.59 0.74
CA CYS A 498 25.70 -19.18 2.08
C CYS A 498 27.09 -19.69 2.54
N GLY A 499 27.57 -19.15 3.66
CA GLY A 499 28.83 -19.57 4.27
C GLY A 499 30.10 -19.06 3.58
N GLU A 500 29.97 -18.18 2.59
CA GLU A 500 31.12 -17.47 2.00
C GLU A 500 31.52 -16.25 2.83
N GLU A 501 32.80 -15.85 2.78
CA GLU A 501 33.27 -14.64 3.45
C GLU A 501 32.79 -13.38 2.70
N ASP A 502 32.26 -12.40 3.44
CA ASP A 502 31.80 -11.12 2.85
C ASP A 502 32.98 -10.23 2.48
N THR A 503 33.47 -10.39 1.24
CA THR A 503 34.56 -9.60 0.65
C THR A 503 34.18 -8.16 0.29
N ARG A 504 32.92 -7.73 0.52
CA ARG A 504 32.43 -6.40 0.12
C ARG A 504 33.02 -5.30 1.01
N PRO A 505 33.50 -4.17 0.42
CA PRO A 505 33.88 -2.98 1.16
C PRO A 505 32.83 -2.55 2.20
N SER A 506 33.27 -2.01 3.33
CA SER A 506 32.40 -1.63 4.46
C SER A 506 31.27 -0.65 4.10
N VAL A 507 31.47 0.18 3.07
CA VAL A 507 30.46 1.10 2.51
C VAL A 507 29.31 0.38 1.79
N ILE A 508 29.54 -0.86 1.34
CA ILE A 508 28.53 -1.75 0.75
C ILE A 508 27.89 -2.60 1.84
N SER A 509 28.70 -3.35 2.60
CA SER A 509 28.23 -4.36 3.57
C SER A 509 27.56 -3.76 4.81
N LYS A 510 27.97 -2.56 5.28
CA LYS A 510 27.36 -1.90 6.44
C LYS A 510 26.30 -0.86 6.11
N VAL A 511 26.13 -0.45 4.84
CA VAL A 511 25.15 0.55 4.42
C VAL A 511 24.11 -0.07 3.52
N HIS A 512 23.06 -0.62 4.15
CA HIS A 512 21.91 -1.19 3.47
C HIS A 512 21.31 -0.22 2.44
N PHE A 513 20.82 -0.75 1.30
CA PHE A 513 20.43 0.09 0.15
C PHE A 513 19.29 1.08 0.48
N LEU A 514 18.41 0.76 1.43
CA LEU A 514 17.37 1.68 1.90
C LEU A 514 17.92 2.86 2.71
N HIS A 515 19.03 2.69 3.44
CA HIS A 515 19.73 3.81 4.09
C HIS A 515 20.48 4.65 3.06
N PHE A 516 21.14 4.02 2.09
CA PHE A 516 21.74 4.72 0.96
C PHE A 516 20.70 5.52 0.16
N THR A 517 19.50 4.98 -0.07
CA THR A 517 18.36 5.66 -0.71
C THR A 517 18.01 6.99 -0.04
N ILE A 518 17.99 7.01 1.31
CA ILE A 518 17.73 8.22 2.11
C ILE A 518 18.88 9.21 1.96
N ILE A 519 20.14 8.75 2.07
CA ILE A 519 21.33 9.60 1.92
C ILE A 519 21.35 10.24 0.52
N LEU A 520 21.06 9.46 -0.53
CA LEU A 520 21.07 9.91 -1.92
C LEU A 520 19.97 10.94 -2.20
N PHE A 521 18.78 10.74 -1.63
CA PHE A 521 17.68 11.72 -1.67
C PHE A 521 18.12 13.07 -1.10
N PHE A 522 18.64 13.07 0.13
CA PHE A 522 19.03 14.31 0.82
C PHE A 522 20.26 14.97 0.19
N LEU A 523 21.25 14.20 -0.26
CA LEU A 523 22.40 14.71 -1.01
C LEU A 523 21.95 15.49 -2.26
N SER A 524 21.07 14.89 -3.06
CA SER A 524 20.53 15.52 -4.27
C SER A 524 19.63 16.73 -3.93
N LEU A 525 18.80 16.63 -2.89
CA LEU A 525 17.92 17.70 -2.41
C LEU A 525 18.74 18.94 -1.98
N PHE A 526 19.73 18.76 -1.11
CA PHE A 526 20.56 19.86 -0.60
C PHE A 526 21.45 20.45 -1.69
N ALA A 527 22.05 19.62 -2.57
CA ALA A 527 22.79 20.13 -3.73
C ALA A 527 21.90 20.99 -4.65
N THR A 528 20.67 20.53 -4.93
CA THR A 528 19.68 21.29 -5.72
C THR A 528 19.34 22.62 -5.05
N ILE A 529 19.15 22.64 -3.73
CA ILE A 529 18.83 23.85 -2.94
C ILE A 529 20.00 24.84 -2.97
N ILE A 530 21.20 24.40 -2.61
CA ILE A 530 22.40 25.26 -2.50
C ILE A 530 22.73 25.88 -3.86
N ILE A 531 22.79 25.07 -4.92
CA ILE A 531 23.10 25.54 -6.27
C ILE A 531 21.97 26.44 -6.80
N SER A 532 20.70 26.14 -6.51
CA SER A 532 19.59 27.04 -6.87
C SER A 532 19.74 28.41 -6.20
N LEU A 533 20.07 28.47 -4.90
CA LEU A 533 20.25 29.73 -4.17
C LEU A 533 21.42 30.56 -4.70
N ALA A 534 22.54 29.91 -5.03
CA ALA A 534 23.75 30.54 -5.55
C ALA A 534 23.63 31.05 -7.01
N THR A 535 22.60 30.63 -7.76
CA THR A 535 22.40 30.96 -9.18
C THR A 535 21.12 31.79 -9.41
N PRO A 536 20.96 32.51 -10.55
CA PRO A 536 19.88 33.48 -10.74
C PRO A 536 18.45 32.93 -10.53
N LYS A 537 17.56 33.76 -9.99
CA LYS A 537 16.14 33.40 -9.78
C LYS A 537 15.35 33.40 -11.10
N ILE A 538 14.45 32.43 -11.27
CA ILE A 538 13.47 32.45 -12.37
C ILE A 538 12.42 33.53 -12.08
N SER A 539 12.00 34.27 -13.12
CA SER A 539 10.93 35.28 -13.01
C SER A 539 9.55 34.63 -12.97
N GLU A 540 8.65 35.13 -12.11
CA GLU A 540 7.36 34.48 -11.82
C GLU A 540 6.44 34.36 -13.05
N LYS A 541 6.60 35.23 -14.05
CA LYS A 541 5.88 35.19 -15.34
C LYS A 541 6.02 33.87 -16.11
N HIS A 542 7.10 33.13 -15.86
CA HIS A 542 7.35 31.80 -16.44
C HIS A 542 6.78 30.64 -15.60
N LEU A 543 6.42 30.89 -14.33
CA LEU A 543 6.01 29.88 -13.33
C LEU A 543 4.50 29.68 -13.21
N VAL A 544 3.70 30.46 -13.94
CA VAL A 544 2.23 30.38 -13.98
C VAL A 544 1.78 28.94 -14.27
N ARG A 545 0.93 28.38 -13.40
CA ARG A 545 0.41 26.99 -13.44
C ARG A 545 1.44 25.85 -13.41
N LEU A 546 2.68 26.12 -12.99
CA LEU A 546 3.78 25.13 -12.96
C LEU A 546 4.28 24.75 -11.55
N THR A 547 3.78 25.37 -10.50
CA THR A 547 4.06 25.00 -9.10
C THR A 547 2.76 24.74 -8.36
N TRP A 548 2.84 24.10 -7.19
CA TRP A 548 1.69 23.95 -6.29
C TRP A 548 1.01 25.29 -6.03
N TRP A 549 1.79 26.33 -5.76
CA TRP A 549 1.27 27.67 -5.42
C TRP A 549 0.61 28.37 -6.62
N THR A 550 1.14 28.19 -7.83
CA THR A 550 0.68 28.86 -9.06
C THR A 550 -0.37 28.06 -9.85
N ARG A 551 -0.77 26.87 -9.38
CA ARG A 551 -1.69 25.95 -10.10
C ARG A 551 -3.08 26.52 -10.43
N HIS A 552 -3.52 27.54 -9.69
CA HIS A 552 -4.83 28.19 -9.87
C HIS A 552 -4.76 29.51 -10.66
N ASP A 553 -3.56 29.95 -11.06
CA ASP A 553 -3.36 31.25 -11.71
C ASP A 553 -4.01 31.31 -13.09
N LEU A 554 -4.85 32.31 -13.30
CA LEU A 554 -5.57 32.54 -14.56
C LEU A 554 -4.75 33.37 -15.58
N GLY A 555 -3.53 33.77 -15.22
CA GLY A 555 -2.66 34.58 -16.08
C GLY A 555 -2.16 33.83 -17.32
N HIS A 556 -1.66 34.60 -18.28
CA HIS A 556 -0.88 34.06 -19.38
C HIS A 556 0.52 33.67 -18.86
N ARG A 557 1.02 32.49 -19.27
CA ARG A 557 2.41 32.10 -19.01
C ARG A 557 3.26 32.61 -20.18
N GLU A 558 4.26 33.43 -19.90
CA GLU A 558 5.30 33.69 -20.90
C GLU A 558 6.20 32.44 -21.02
N PRO A 559 6.33 31.83 -22.21
CA PRO A 559 7.28 30.74 -22.43
C PRO A 559 8.73 31.23 -22.26
N PHE A 560 9.68 30.30 -22.16
CA PHE A 560 11.09 30.66 -22.28
C PHE A 560 11.42 31.01 -23.76
N PRO A 561 12.40 31.89 -24.06
CA PRO A 561 12.69 32.28 -25.44
C PRO A 561 13.03 31.10 -26.37
N GLU A 562 13.70 30.07 -25.83
CA GLU A 562 14.02 28.82 -26.53
C GLU A 562 12.74 28.05 -26.93
N GLU A 563 11.79 27.95 -26.01
CA GLU A 563 10.48 27.30 -26.19
C GLU A 563 9.62 28.09 -27.20
N GLU A 564 9.71 29.42 -27.20
CA GLU A 564 9.02 30.27 -28.17
C GLU A 564 9.58 30.11 -29.60
N VAL A 565 10.90 30.01 -29.75
CA VAL A 565 11.56 29.74 -31.04
C VAL A 565 11.23 28.35 -31.56
N GLU A 566 11.17 27.32 -30.71
CA GLU A 566 10.66 26.00 -31.10
C GLU A 566 9.19 26.05 -31.53
N ASN A 567 8.31 26.68 -30.74
CA ASN A 567 6.89 26.77 -31.05
C ASN A 567 6.63 27.49 -32.39
N LYS A 568 7.39 28.56 -32.69
CA LYS A 568 7.36 29.25 -33.98
C LYS A 568 7.83 28.36 -35.14
N LYS A 569 8.90 27.58 -34.96
CA LYS A 569 9.38 26.60 -35.96
C LYS A 569 8.36 25.47 -36.21
N ALA A 570 7.72 24.97 -35.15
CA ALA A 570 6.68 23.95 -35.23
C ALA A 570 5.44 24.45 -35.96
N ALA A 571 4.92 25.63 -35.59
CA ALA A 571 3.77 26.26 -36.25
C ALA A 571 4.03 26.53 -37.75
N ALA A 572 5.24 27.02 -38.09
CA ALA A 572 5.64 27.20 -39.49
C ALA A 572 5.71 25.90 -40.29
N SER A 573 5.91 24.75 -39.64
CA SER A 573 5.92 23.42 -40.27
C SER A 573 4.56 22.71 -40.24
N ALA A 574 3.53 23.29 -39.60
CA ALA A 574 2.22 22.66 -39.42
C ALA A 574 1.23 22.91 -40.57
N LYS A 575 1.62 23.68 -41.60
CA LYS A 575 0.80 23.84 -42.82
C LYS A 575 0.72 22.50 -43.58
N PRO A 576 -0.46 21.88 -43.73
CA PRO A 576 -0.55 20.55 -44.32
C PRO A 576 -0.47 20.62 -45.85
N THR A 577 0.50 19.91 -46.43
CA THR A 577 0.51 19.61 -47.88
C THR A 577 -0.47 18.46 -48.13
N VAL A 578 -1.77 18.77 -48.23
CA VAL A 578 -2.82 17.77 -48.44
C VAL A 578 -2.75 17.22 -49.87
N SER A 579 -2.07 16.09 -50.03
CA SER A 579 -2.19 15.26 -51.24
C SER A 579 -3.62 14.71 -51.32
N GLN A 580 -4.38 15.08 -52.34
CA GLN A 580 -5.78 14.67 -52.50
C GLN A 580 -5.96 13.22 -53.00
N ASP A 581 -4.86 12.49 -53.22
CA ASP A 581 -4.88 11.14 -53.80
C ASP A 581 -5.57 10.10 -52.91
N PRO A 582 -6.48 9.26 -53.45
CA PRO A 582 -7.17 8.25 -52.67
C PRO A 582 -6.24 7.12 -52.23
N VAL A 583 -5.98 7.05 -50.92
CA VAL A 583 -5.10 6.03 -50.30
C VAL A 583 -5.49 4.60 -50.76
N PRO A 584 -4.58 3.86 -51.43
CA PRO A 584 -4.82 2.50 -51.94
C PRO A 584 -5.31 1.52 -50.87
N ARG A 585 -6.14 0.54 -51.25
CA ARG A 585 -6.72 -0.45 -50.31
C ARG A 585 -5.67 -1.17 -49.47
N TRP A 586 -4.53 -1.58 -50.05
CA TRP A 586 -3.46 -2.22 -49.28
C TRP A 586 -2.82 -1.27 -48.26
N LYS A 587 -2.59 0.01 -48.62
CA LYS A 587 -2.14 1.03 -47.66
C LYS A 587 -3.18 1.28 -46.56
N ARG A 588 -4.49 1.25 -46.86
CA ARG A 588 -5.53 1.33 -45.83
C ARG A 588 -5.51 0.14 -44.86
N VAL A 589 -5.27 -1.08 -45.34
CA VAL A 589 -5.12 -2.27 -44.47
C VAL A 589 -3.86 -2.15 -43.61
N VAL A 590 -2.72 -1.75 -44.19
CA VAL A 590 -1.48 -1.49 -43.44
C VAL A 590 -1.69 -0.38 -42.41
N PHE A 591 -2.37 0.72 -42.74
CA PHE A 591 -2.68 1.80 -41.80
C PHE A 591 -3.62 1.34 -40.67
N LEU A 592 -4.64 0.54 -40.97
CA LEU A 592 -5.56 -0.05 -39.98
C LEU A 592 -4.82 -0.95 -38.97
N ILE A 593 -3.87 -1.78 -39.46
CA ILE A 593 -3.00 -2.65 -38.65
C ILE A 593 -1.96 -1.81 -37.88
N CYS A 594 -1.42 -0.75 -38.48
CA CYS A 594 -0.46 0.15 -37.84
C CYS A 594 -1.08 1.17 -36.89
N GLY A 595 -2.40 1.14 -36.67
CA GLY A 595 -3.10 2.11 -35.83
C GLY A 595 -3.22 3.51 -36.43
N TYR A 596 -2.74 3.73 -37.65
CA TYR A 596 -2.70 5.04 -38.30
C TYR A 596 -4.03 5.35 -38.99
N GLU A 597 -4.53 6.55 -38.76
CA GLU A 597 -5.72 7.11 -39.39
C GLU A 597 -5.28 8.48 -39.95
N PRO A 598 -5.41 8.72 -41.27
CA PRO A 598 -4.88 9.94 -41.88
C PRO A 598 -5.59 11.17 -41.28
N PRO A 599 -4.86 12.23 -40.92
CA PRO A 599 -5.42 13.35 -40.18
C PRO A 599 -6.52 14.04 -40.98
N THR A 600 -7.76 13.92 -40.51
CA THR A 600 -8.90 14.68 -41.02
C THR A 600 -8.76 16.15 -40.63
N GLU A 601 -9.07 17.04 -41.56
CA GLU A 601 -9.04 18.49 -41.36
C GLU A 601 -9.83 18.93 -40.12
N ASP A 602 -9.13 19.45 -39.09
CA ASP A 602 -9.77 19.86 -37.83
C ASP A 602 -10.46 21.22 -37.97
N LYS A 603 -11.74 21.18 -38.32
CA LYS A 603 -12.58 22.35 -38.66
C LYS A 603 -12.87 23.30 -37.49
N ARG A 604 -12.36 23.04 -36.28
CA ARG A 604 -12.48 23.93 -35.11
C ARG A 604 -11.65 25.20 -35.31
N THR A 605 -12.21 26.34 -34.95
CA THR A 605 -11.50 27.62 -34.85
C THR A 605 -10.46 27.57 -33.73
N ASP A 606 -9.44 28.43 -33.79
CA ASP A 606 -8.39 28.46 -32.76
C ASP A 606 -8.91 28.98 -31.40
N ALA A 607 -10.05 29.70 -31.40
CA ALA A 607 -10.81 30.03 -30.19
C ALA A 607 -11.38 28.77 -29.52
N GLU A 608 -12.09 27.93 -30.28
CA GLU A 608 -12.64 26.65 -29.78
C GLU A 608 -11.53 25.70 -29.30
N LYS A 609 -10.40 25.61 -30.04
CA LYS A 609 -9.23 24.84 -29.61
C LYS A 609 -8.67 25.37 -28.27
N THR A 610 -8.56 26.69 -28.12
CA THR A 610 -8.07 27.34 -26.89
C THR A 610 -9.01 27.11 -25.71
N GLU A 611 -10.32 27.22 -25.92
CA GLU A 611 -11.32 26.94 -24.88
C GLU A 611 -11.36 25.45 -24.50
N GLN A 612 -11.25 24.54 -25.47
CA GLN A 612 -11.12 23.10 -25.21
C GLN A 612 -9.87 22.79 -24.38
N ILE A 613 -8.72 23.39 -24.67
CA ILE A 613 -7.50 23.26 -23.85
C ILE A 613 -7.72 23.84 -22.44
N ARG A 614 -8.44 24.96 -22.31
CA ARG A 614 -8.78 25.58 -21.02
C ARG A 614 -9.67 24.67 -20.17
N LEU A 615 -10.66 24.00 -20.78
CA LEU A 615 -11.50 23.01 -20.12
C LEU A 615 -10.71 21.75 -19.72
N LEU A 616 -9.83 21.25 -20.58
CA LEU A 616 -8.99 20.06 -20.32
C LEU A 616 -7.85 20.30 -19.31
N THR A 617 -7.57 21.55 -18.93
CA THR A 617 -6.60 21.94 -17.89
C THR A 617 -7.26 22.48 -16.61
N HIS A 618 -8.60 22.44 -16.53
CA HIS A 618 -9.37 23.03 -15.44
C HIS A 618 -9.46 22.12 -14.20
N ILE A 619 -8.87 22.56 -13.09
CA ILE A 619 -8.75 21.78 -11.84
C ILE A 619 -9.81 22.10 -10.75
N LYS A 620 -10.86 22.89 -11.02
CA LYS A 620 -11.88 23.18 -9.97
C LYS A 620 -12.83 21.99 -9.74
N GLU A 621 -13.25 21.84 -8.49
CA GLU A 621 -13.98 20.68 -7.98
C GLU A 621 -15.40 21.03 -7.54
N LYS A 622 -16.43 20.30 -8.02
CA LYS A 622 -17.80 20.37 -7.46
C LYS A 622 -17.79 19.99 -5.97
N ARG A 623 -18.37 20.85 -5.09
CA ARG A 623 -18.29 20.75 -3.61
C ARG A 623 -18.71 19.38 -3.04
N LYS A 624 -19.84 18.80 -3.50
CA LYS A 624 -20.34 17.50 -3.00
C LYS A 624 -19.30 16.39 -3.15
N TRP A 625 -18.75 16.22 -4.35
CA TRP A 625 -17.73 15.22 -4.65
C TRP A 625 -16.42 15.47 -3.90
N LYS A 626 -16.00 16.73 -3.72
CA LYS A 626 -14.78 17.07 -2.96
C LYS A 626 -14.88 16.60 -1.50
N ILE A 627 -16.04 16.79 -0.87
CA ILE A 627 -16.29 16.35 0.50
C ILE A 627 -16.25 14.82 0.58
N PHE A 628 -17.00 14.12 -0.29
CA PHE A 628 -17.02 12.66 -0.34
C PHE A 628 -15.62 12.04 -0.52
N ILE A 629 -14.84 12.55 -1.47
CA ILE A 629 -13.48 12.09 -1.77
C ILE A 629 -12.54 12.34 -0.58
N ASN A 630 -12.59 13.52 0.05
CA ASN A 630 -11.78 13.80 1.24
C ASN A 630 -12.15 12.89 2.42
N ILE A 631 -13.44 12.59 2.65
CA ILE A 631 -13.88 11.68 3.73
C ILE A 631 -13.31 10.27 3.52
N ASN A 632 -13.42 9.71 2.32
CA ASN A 632 -12.88 8.39 2.01
C ASN A 632 -11.34 8.34 2.19
N ALA A 633 -10.62 9.39 1.77
CA ALA A 633 -9.18 9.48 1.99
C ALA A 633 -8.80 9.53 3.48
N ILE A 634 -9.55 10.27 4.31
CA ILE A 634 -9.33 10.32 5.76
C ILE A 634 -9.59 8.94 6.39
N ILE A 635 -10.72 8.31 6.09
CA ILE A 635 -11.06 6.95 6.59
C ILE A 635 -9.95 5.95 6.24
N LEU A 636 -9.49 5.96 4.98
CA LEU A 636 -8.40 5.09 4.52
C LEU A 636 -7.09 5.34 5.28
N MET A 637 -6.69 6.61 5.45
CA MET A 637 -5.48 6.95 6.21
C MET A 637 -5.61 6.55 7.69
N SER A 638 -6.71 6.84 8.35
CA SER A 638 -6.94 6.49 9.76
C SER A 638 -6.92 4.99 10.00
N LEU A 639 -7.58 4.20 9.15
CA LEU A 639 -7.54 2.73 9.21
C LEU A 639 -6.13 2.19 8.98
N THR A 640 -5.40 2.73 8.00
CA THR A 640 -4.03 2.31 7.68
C THR A 640 -3.06 2.65 8.79
N VAL A 641 -3.15 3.84 9.39
CA VAL A 641 -2.32 4.25 10.53
C VAL A 641 -2.63 3.39 11.75
N LYS A 642 -3.91 3.11 12.06
CA LYS A 642 -4.27 2.19 13.14
C LYS A 642 -3.71 0.79 12.90
N TYR A 643 -3.78 0.29 11.67
CA TYR A 643 -3.25 -1.03 11.30
C TYR A 643 -1.71 -1.12 11.44
N ILE A 644 -0.97 -0.15 10.88
CA ILE A 644 0.51 -0.14 10.90
C ILE A 644 1.05 0.06 12.31
N THR A 645 0.49 1.02 13.06
CA THR A 645 1.06 1.44 14.35
C THR A 645 0.55 0.64 15.54
N ARG A 646 -0.50 -0.18 15.36
CA ARG A 646 -1.30 -0.82 16.43
C ARG A 646 -1.72 0.15 17.57
N ARG A 647 -1.69 1.47 17.36
CA ARG A 647 -1.86 2.44 18.44
C ARG A 647 -3.26 2.35 19.08
N PHE A 648 -3.24 2.01 20.36
CA PHE A 648 -4.23 2.41 21.35
C PHE A 648 -4.42 3.95 21.33
N ILE A 649 -5.49 4.45 21.96
CA ILE A 649 -5.77 5.89 21.99
C ILE A 649 -4.73 6.58 22.89
N MET A 650 -3.77 7.28 22.27
CA MET A 650 -2.70 8.03 22.95
C MET A 650 -3.12 9.46 23.32
N GLU A 651 -4.24 9.95 22.80
CA GLU A 651 -4.81 11.26 23.13
C GLU A 651 -5.78 11.09 24.31
N TYR A 652 -5.20 11.14 25.51
CA TYR A 652 -5.91 11.31 26.77
C TYR A 652 -5.65 12.74 27.26
N ASP A 653 -6.69 13.55 27.44
CA ASP A 653 -6.55 14.87 28.08
C ASP A 653 -6.52 14.66 29.60
N PRO A 654 -5.38 14.91 30.27
CA PRO A 654 -5.25 14.61 31.68
C PRO A 654 -6.05 15.57 32.58
N GLU A 655 -6.57 16.69 32.07
CA GLU A 655 -7.28 17.70 32.88
C GLU A 655 -8.81 17.54 32.91
N ILE A 656 -9.37 16.57 32.17
CA ILE A 656 -10.82 16.34 32.06
C ILE A 656 -11.27 15.23 33.02
N GLU A 657 -12.35 15.48 33.76
CA GLU A 657 -13.06 14.49 34.57
C GLU A 657 -14.30 14.02 33.78
N ASP A 658 -14.28 12.78 33.28
CA ASP A 658 -15.36 12.19 32.49
C ASP A 658 -16.14 11.10 33.25
N THR A 659 -17.42 10.93 32.93
CA THR A 659 -18.26 9.85 33.48
C THR A 659 -18.87 9.03 32.36
N TYR A 660 -18.28 7.85 32.14
CA TYR A 660 -18.71 6.87 31.17
C TYR A 660 -19.89 6.04 31.70
N THR A 661 -20.72 5.53 30.79
CA THR A 661 -21.86 4.68 31.14
C THR A 661 -21.89 3.45 30.22
N LYS A 662 -21.81 2.25 30.81
CA LYS A 662 -21.92 0.97 30.10
C LYS A 662 -23.17 0.23 30.57
N HIS A 663 -23.74 -0.61 29.72
CA HIS A 663 -24.70 -1.64 30.13
C HIS A 663 -23.99 -2.98 29.97
N GLU A 664 -24.13 -3.84 30.97
CA GLU A 664 -23.55 -5.19 30.99
C GLU A 664 -24.55 -6.21 31.51
N ASP A 665 -24.39 -7.46 31.11
CA ASP A 665 -25.12 -8.61 31.65
C ASP A 665 -24.15 -9.49 32.45
N ILE A 666 -24.36 -9.58 33.76
CA ILE A 666 -23.54 -10.40 34.66
C ILE A 666 -24.47 -11.37 35.38
N ASP A 667 -24.20 -12.67 35.22
CA ASP A 667 -25.01 -13.78 35.74
C ASP A 667 -26.51 -13.66 35.39
N GLY A 668 -26.82 -13.20 34.17
CA GLY A 668 -28.19 -13.05 33.65
C GLY A 668 -28.95 -11.82 34.17
N HIS A 669 -28.23 -10.83 34.70
CA HIS A 669 -28.79 -9.58 35.22
C HIS A 669 -28.20 -8.37 34.48
N GLU A 670 -29.01 -7.71 33.63
CA GLU A 670 -28.66 -6.40 33.05
C GLU A 670 -28.40 -5.35 34.16
N MET A 671 -27.17 -4.85 34.21
CA MET A 671 -26.75 -3.76 35.08
C MET A 671 -26.26 -2.56 34.26
N ARG A 672 -26.61 -1.35 34.71
CA ARG A 672 -25.98 -0.12 34.22
C ARG A 672 -24.83 0.26 35.14
N ILE A 673 -23.63 0.30 34.56
CA ILE A 673 -22.40 0.68 35.24
C ILE A 673 -22.09 2.13 34.88
N HIS A 674 -21.77 2.95 35.87
CA HIS A 674 -21.21 4.29 35.69
C HIS A 674 -19.75 4.26 36.15
N ILE A 675 -18.84 4.67 35.27
CA ILE A 675 -17.39 4.69 35.53
C ILE A 675 -16.94 6.15 35.48
N MET A 676 -16.44 6.67 36.60
CA MET A 676 -15.92 8.03 36.72
C MET A 676 -14.40 7.96 36.62
N ASP A 677 -13.82 8.64 35.62
CA ASP A 677 -12.37 8.77 35.52
C ASP A 677 -11.92 10.04 36.26
N THR A 678 -10.92 9.89 37.13
CA THR A 678 -10.60 10.89 38.16
C THR A 678 -9.32 11.63 37.86
N TYR A 679 -9.45 12.91 37.53
CA TYR A 679 -8.36 13.87 37.62
C TYR A 679 -8.14 14.35 39.07
N ASP A 680 -6.90 14.71 39.38
CA ASP A 680 -6.47 15.14 40.70
C ASP A 680 -5.59 16.38 40.51
N LYS A 681 -6.06 17.52 41.04
CA LYS A 681 -5.40 18.83 41.03
C LYS A 681 -4.98 19.12 42.46
N GLU A 682 -3.92 19.91 42.68
CA GLU A 682 -3.36 20.11 44.02
C GLU A 682 -4.34 20.77 45.03
N ASP A 683 -5.47 21.32 44.55
CA ASP A 683 -6.58 21.88 45.33
C ASP A 683 -7.92 21.08 45.26
N SER A 684 -7.98 19.87 44.65
CA SER A 684 -9.26 19.15 44.51
C SER A 684 -9.67 18.32 45.74
N ASP A 685 -10.87 18.56 46.28
CA ASP A 685 -11.42 17.81 47.43
C ASP A 685 -11.74 16.33 47.08
N PRO A 686 -11.00 15.34 47.63
CA PRO A 686 -11.23 13.93 47.35
C PRO A 686 -12.55 13.40 47.96
N MET A 687 -13.16 14.12 48.92
CA MET A 687 -14.43 13.74 49.53
C MET A 687 -15.59 13.70 48.53
N ARG A 688 -15.47 14.41 47.40
CA ARG A 688 -16.40 14.32 46.26
C ARG A 688 -16.44 12.90 45.69
N TYR A 689 -15.27 12.33 45.38
CA TYR A 689 -15.15 10.98 44.82
C TYR A 689 -15.59 9.93 45.86
N LEU A 690 -15.06 10.03 47.09
CA LEU A 690 -15.37 9.14 48.23
C LEU A 690 -16.87 9.02 48.55
N ARG A 691 -17.68 10.05 48.25
CA ARG A 691 -19.14 10.01 48.38
C ARG A 691 -19.86 9.53 47.12
N TRP A 692 -19.37 9.89 45.93
CA TRP A 692 -19.96 9.47 44.66
C TRP A 692 -19.79 7.96 44.43
N ALA A 693 -18.63 7.41 44.75
CA ALA A 693 -18.42 6.03 45.12
C ALA A 693 -18.98 4.82 44.34
N ASP A 694 -19.05 4.82 42.99
CA ASP A 694 -19.28 3.58 42.20
C ASP A 694 -17.99 2.83 41.75
N ALA A 695 -16.95 3.49 41.19
CA ALA A 695 -15.55 2.99 41.12
C ALA A 695 -14.52 4.15 41.02
N PHE A 696 -13.41 4.34 41.79
CA PHE A 696 -12.86 3.67 43.01
C PHE A 696 -11.77 2.68 42.63
N MET A 697 -10.64 3.21 42.20
CA MET A 697 -9.93 2.66 41.07
C MET A 697 -8.47 3.10 41.18
N ILE A 698 -7.66 2.41 42.02
CA ILE A 698 -6.25 2.71 42.30
C ILE A 698 -5.26 1.75 41.60
N VAL A 699 -4.24 2.27 40.90
CA VAL A 699 -3.14 1.49 40.29
C VAL A 699 -1.86 2.32 40.26
N TYR A 700 -0.81 1.59 39.95
CA TYR A 700 0.52 1.97 39.58
C TYR A 700 0.89 1.29 38.25
N SER A 701 1.83 1.83 37.48
CA SER A 701 2.46 1.00 36.42
C SER A 701 3.44 0.05 37.07
N ILE A 702 3.49 -1.21 36.65
CA ILE A 702 4.54 -2.13 37.12
C ILE A 702 5.96 -1.59 36.83
N THR A 703 6.08 -0.61 35.93
CA THR A 703 7.32 0.04 35.46
C THR A 703 7.73 1.31 36.21
N CYS A 704 7.00 1.80 37.24
CA CYS A 704 7.35 3.06 37.92
C CYS A 704 6.92 3.11 39.41
N ARG A 705 7.92 3.14 40.30
CA ARG A 705 7.74 3.11 41.77
C ARG A 705 6.92 4.26 42.35
N LEU A 706 7.09 5.47 41.84
CA LEU A 706 6.40 6.67 42.34
C LEU A 706 4.87 6.50 42.37
N SER A 707 4.32 5.79 41.38
CA SER A 707 2.88 5.51 41.31
C SER A 707 2.40 4.41 42.26
N PHE A 708 3.27 3.47 42.64
CA PHE A 708 2.98 2.42 43.63
C PHE A 708 2.90 3.03 45.03
N ASP A 709 3.82 3.94 45.33
CA ASP A 709 3.85 4.67 46.58
C ASP A 709 2.62 5.61 46.68
N LYS A 710 2.24 6.30 45.58
CA LYS A 710 0.96 7.06 45.50
C LYS A 710 -0.29 6.17 45.58
N ALA A 711 -0.27 4.96 45.01
CA ALA A 711 -1.39 4.03 45.13
C ALA A 711 -1.62 3.63 46.59
N GLN A 712 -0.54 3.43 47.36
CA GLN A 712 -0.62 3.20 48.81
C GLN A 712 -1.18 4.43 49.56
N GLU A 713 -0.89 5.66 49.12
CA GLU A 713 -1.46 6.88 49.70
C GLU A 713 -2.98 6.96 49.49
N TYR A 714 -3.47 6.76 48.26
CA TYR A 714 -4.92 6.71 48.00
C TYR A 714 -5.60 5.56 48.76
N LEU A 715 -5.01 4.35 48.79
CA LEU A 715 -5.49 3.22 49.61
C LEU A 715 -5.70 3.63 51.08
N ASN A 716 -4.74 4.35 51.66
CA ASN A 716 -4.80 4.83 53.04
C ASN A 716 -5.92 5.85 53.27
N ILE A 717 -6.05 6.86 52.39
CA ILE A 717 -7.11 7.89 52.45
C ILE A 717 -8.50 7.23 52.40
N ILE A 718 -8.63 6.25 51.52
CA ILE A 718 -9.88 5.52 51.32
C ILE A 718 -10.25 4.69 52.55
N CYS A 719 -9.33 3.88 53.10
CA CYS A 719 -9.63 3.05 54.25
C CYS A 719 -10.00 3.89 55.48
N GLN A 720 -9.33 5.03 55.69
CA GLN A 720 -9.70 6.00 56.73
C GLN A 720 -11.12 6.54 56.52
N HIS A 721 -11.51 6.86 55.28
CA HIS A 721 -12.87 7.30 54.97
C HIS A 721 -13.90 6.20 55.23
N ALA A 722 -13.67 4.97 54.75
CA ALA A 722 -14.55 3.82 54.93
C ALA A 722 -14.81 3.51 56.42
N GLN A 723 -13.76 3.58 57.24
CA GLN A 723 -13.85 3.48 58.71
C GLN A 723 -14.67 4.64 59.30
N SER A 724 -14.41 5.89 58.90
CA SER A 724 -15.11 7.07 59.44
C SER A 724 -16.62 7.11 59.16
N VAL A 725 -17.08 6.44 58.09
CA VAL A 725 -18.49 6.35 57.69
C VAL A 725 -19.10 4.98 58.09
N ASN A 726 -18.32 4.10 58.75
CA ASN A 726 -18.68 2.71 59.07
C ASN A 726 -19.32 1.97 57.87
N ARG A 727 -18.66 2.06 56.72
CA ARG A 727 -19.18 1.60 55.42
C ARG A 727 -18.17 0.65 54.80
N ASN A 728 -18.44 -0.66 54.84
CA ASN A 728 -17.60 -1.58 54.07
C ASN A 728 -17.72 -1.26 52.58
N CYS A 729 -16.56 -1.20 51.94
CA CYS A 729 -16.41 -0.70 50.60
C CYS A 729 -15.14 -1.32 49.99
N PRO A 730 -15.23 -2.57 49.50
CA PRO A 730 -14.18 -3.23 48.73
C PRO A 730 -13.44 -2.35 47.76
N MET A 731 -12.22 -2.79 47.55
CA MET A 731 -11.14 -2.10 46.87
C MET A 731 -10.36 -3.13 46.09
N ALA A 732 -9.58 -2.68 45.12
CA ALA A 732 -8.58 -3.54 44.54
C ALA A 732 -7.50 -2.75 43.82
N LEU A 733 -6.34 -3.40 43.75
CA LEU A 733 -5.11 -2.89 43.19
C LEU A 733 -4.82 -3.72 41.92
N VAL A 734 -4.42 -3.07 40.82
CA VAL A 734 -3.87 -3.79 39.65
C VAL A 734 -2.39 -3.43 39.47
N GLY A 735 -1.65 -4.22 38.71
CA GLY A 735 -0.46 -3.76 38.00
C GLY A 735 -0.76 -3.67 36.50
N ASN A 736 -0.73 -2.47 35.91
CA ASN A 736 -0.91 -2.28 34.46
C ASN A 736 0.45 -2.19 33.75
N LYS A 737 0.44 -2.34 32.42
CA LYS A 737 1.57 -2.43 31.50
C LYS A 737 2.37 -3.74 31.63
N ILE A 738 1.68 -4.88 31.79
CA ILE A 738 2.34 -6.21 31.84
C ILE A 738 3.05 -6.59 30.53
N ASP A 739 2.64 -5.99 29.40
CA ASP A 739 3.37 -6.00 28.12
C ASP A 739 4.80 -5.42 28.25
N LEU A 740 5.05 -4.56 29.25
CA LEU A 740 6.35 -3.98 29.57
C LEU A 740 7.08 -4.72 30.70
N GLU A 741 6.84 -6.03 30.87
CA GLU A 741 7.49 -6.89 31.89
C GLU A 741 9.03 -6.71 31.96
N ARG A 742 9.69 -6.48 30.82
CA ARG A 742 11.14 -6.22 30.72
C ARG A 742 11.61 -4.94 31.44
N TYR A 743 10.69 -4.04 31.80
CA TYR A 743 10.92 -2.78 32.48
C TYR A 743 10.26 -2.73 33.88
N ARG A 744 9.83 -3.89 34.41
CA ARG A 744 9.19 -4.01 35.72
C ARG A 744 10.10 -3.51 36.85
N GLN A 745 9.60 -2.56 37.63
CA GLN A 745 10.15 -2.06 38.89
C GLN A 745 9.43 -2.63 40.12
N ILE A 746 8.19 -3.12 39.96
CA ILE A 746 7.35 -3.64 41.05
C ILE A 746 7.09 -5.12 40.85
N SER A 747 7.53 -5.96 41.79
CA SER A 747 7.26 -7.40 41.73
C SER A 747 5.77 -7.71 41.95
N LYS A 748 5.27 -8.79 41.32
CA LYS A 748 3.89 -9.28 41.52
C LYS A 748 3.59 -9.56 43.00
N SER A 749 4.61 -10.01 43.75
CA SER A 749 4.58 -10.21 45.20
C SER A 749 4.43 -8.92 45.99
N GLU A 750 5.10 -7.81 45.62
CA GLU A 750 4.89 -6.51 46.29
C GLU A 750 3.48 -5.98 46.07
N GLY A 751 2.96 -6.10 44.84
CA GLY A 751 1.57 -5.77 44.52
C GLY A 751 0.58 -6.56 45.37
N ASN A 752 0.73 -7.88 45.42
CA ASN A 752 -0.12 -8.76 46.23
C ASN A 752 0.00 -8.50 47.74
N ASN A 753 1.20 -8.21 48.25
CA ASN A 753 1.42 -7.88 49.66
C ASN A 753 0.77 -6.54 50.03
N LEU A 754 0.85 -5.53 49.16
CA LEU A 754 0.16 -4.26 49.36
C LEU A 754 -1.37 -4.45 49.31
N ALA A 755 -1.87 -5.24 48.37
CA ALA A 755 -3.30 -5.51 48.24
C ALA A 755 -3.86 -6.22 49.49
N THR A 756 -3.17 -7.26 49.97
CA THR A 756 -3.49 -8.00 51.21
C THR A 756 -3.50 -7.08 52.45
N LYS A 757 -2.57 -6.11 52.53
CA LYS A 757 -2.45 -5.18 53.68
C LYS A 757 -3.69 -4.28 53.84
N TYR A 758 -4.41 -4.01 52.76
CA TYR A 758 -5.58 -3.12 52.73
C TYR A 758 -6.89 -3.86 52.42
N ASP A 759 -6.92 -5.20 52.60
CA ASP A 759 -8.06 -6.09 52.33
C ASP A 759 -8.72 -5.85 50.96
N SER A 760 -7.88 -5.87 49.92
CA SER A 760 -8.23 -5.48 48.56
C SER A 760 -7.80 -6.55 47.56
N LEU A 761 -8.57 -6.74 46.47
CA LEU A 761 -8.24 -7.76 45.47
C LEU A 761 -6.97 -7.39 44.69
N PHE A 762 -6.32 -8.37 44.06
CA PHE A 762 -5.13 -8.15 43.23
C PHE A 762 -5.20 -8.87 41.87
N PHE A 763 -4.85 -8.15 40.80
CA PHE A 763 -4.78 -8.65 39.43
C PHE A 763 -3.64 -7.91 38.70
N GLU A 764 -3.15 -8.42 37.57
CA GLU A 764 -2.30 -7.64 36.65
C GLU A 764 -2.92 -7.68 35.25
N THR A 765 -2.72 -6.62 34.47
CA THR A 765 -3.39 -6.42 33.17
C THR A 765 -2.49 -5.64 32.19
N THR A 766 -2.95 -5.55 30.95
CA THR A 766 -2.49 -4.54 30.01
C THR A 766 -3.67 -3.91 29.29
N ALA A 767 -3.67 -2.58 29.22
CA ALA A 767 -4.59 -1.82 28.37
C ALA A 767 -4.13 -1.74 26.89
N ALA A 768 -2.98 -2.33 26.54
CA ALA A 768 -2.37 -2.23 25.21
C ALA A 768 -2.57 -3.49 24.33
N GLU A 769 -2.91 -4.63 24.92
CA GLU A 769 -3.11 -5.91 24.21
C GLU A 769 -4.60 -6.29 24.13
N GLU A 770 -4.98 -7.50 24.55
CA GLU A 770 -6.33 -8.04 24.33
C GLU A 770 -7.34 -7.62 25.41
N PHE A 771 -8.62 -7.51 25.03
CA PHE A 771 -9.67 -6.92 25.88
C PHE A 771 -9.96 -7.74 27.15
N GLU A 772 -9.83 -9.06 27.07
CA GLU A 772 -10.16 -10.02 28.14
C GLU A 772 -9.41 -9.69 29.45
N PHE A 773 -8.13 -9.28 29.37
CA PHE A 773 -7.33 -8.88 30.54
C PHE A 773 -7.89 -7.68 31.31
N VAL A 774 -8.68 -6.82 30.65
CA VAL A 774 -9.35 -5.67 31.28
C VAL A 774 -10.76 -6.05 31.70
N GLU A 775 -11.45 -6.89 30.93
CA GLU A 775 -12.77 -7.44 31.26
C GLU A 775 -12.76 -8.21 32.60
N ASP A 776 -11.80 -9.12 32.80
CA ASP A 776 -11.58 -9.86 34.06
C ASP A 776 -11.52 -8.93 35.28
N VAL A 777 -10.83 -7.79 35.13
CA VAL A 777 -10.68 -6.78 36.18
C VAL A 777 -12.02 -6.15 36.55
N PHE A 778 -12.84 -5.77 35.57
CA PHE A 778 -14.15 -5.15 35.81
C PHE A 778 -15.20 -6.17 36.27
N HIS A 779 -15.17 -7.43 35.79
CA HIS A 779 -16.13 -8.45 36.23
C HIS A 779 -15.83 -8.95 37.65
N GLY A 780 -14.55 -9.19 37.99
CA GLY A 780 -14.16 -9.56 39.35
C GLY A 780 -14.51 -8.51 40.41
N VAL A 781 -14.52 -7.22 40.04
CA VAL A 781 -15.12 -6.13 40.83
C VAL A 781 -16.61 -6.35 41.08
N LEU A 782 -17.37 -6.54 40.00
CA LEU A 782 -18.82 -6.47 40.03
C LEU A 782 -19.42 -7.65 40.78
N HIS A 783 -18.80 -8.84 40.72
CA HIS A 783 -19.18 -9.98 41.56
C HIS A 783 -19.00 -9.71 43.06
N GLU A 784 -17.89 -9.08 43.49
CA GLU A 784 -17.71 -8.75 44.91
C GLU A 784 -18.71 -7.67 45.38
N ILE A 785 -19.10 -6.75 44.49
CA ILE A 785 -20.22 -5.81 44.75
C ILE A 785 -21.55 -6.54 44.93
N GLN A 786 -21.85 -7.56 44.13
CA GLN A 786 -23.06 -8.36 44.26
C GLN A 786 -23.07 -9.20 45.55
N ARG A 787 -21.92 -9.78 45.92
CA ARG A 787 -21.73 -10.56 47.15
C ARG A 787 -22.01 -9.74 48.41
N GLU A 788 -21.36 -8.58 48.54
CA GLU A 788 -21.59 -7.60 49.61
C GLU A 788 -23.06 -7.18 49.76
N ARG A 789 -23.77 -6.99 48.65
CA ARG A 789 -25.21 -6.65 48.65
C ARG A 789 -26.07 -7.83 49.10
N SER A 790 -25.65 -9.06 48.82
CA SER A 790 -26.39 -10.28 49.13
C SER A 790 -26.34 -10.59 50.63
N ASP A 791 -25.15 -10.56 51.25
CA ASP A 791 -24.98 -10.77 52.69
C ASP A 791 -25.78 -9.75 53.52
N LYS A 792 -25.86 -8.50 53.04
CA LYS A 792 -26.66 -7.42 53.67
C LYS A 792 -28.18 -7.63 53.58
N HIS A 793 -28.69 -8.51 52.72
CA HIS A 793 -30.13 -8.81 52.61
C HIS A 793 -30.61 -9.95 53.51
N MET A 794 -29.72 -10.73 54.15
CA MET A 794 -30.12 -11.89 54.97
C MET A 794 -30.61 -11.58 56.40
N ASN A 795 -30.63 -10.30 56.83
CA ASN A 795 -30.93 -9.91 58.22
C ASN A 795 -32.22 -9.09 58.38
N PHE A 796 -33.40 -9.72 58.22
CA PHE A 796 -34.63 -9.37 58.96
C PHE A 796 -35.62 -10.56 59.01
N GLN A 797 -36.51 -10.57 60.02
CA GLN A 797 -37.31 -11.72 60.52
C GLN A 797 -38.80 -11.67 60.09
N PRO A 798 -39.73 -12.55 60.57
CA PRO A 798 -39.75 -14.03 60.65
C PRO A 798 -41.07 -14.63 60.04
N LEU A 799 -41.43 -15.87 60.41
CA LEU A 799 -42.62 -16.64 59.97
C LEU A 799 -43.98 -15.90 60.04
N PHE A 800 -44.89 -16.14 59.09
CA PHE A 800 -46.14 -16.92 59.34
C PHE A 800 -46.92 -17.35 58.06
N ILE A 801 -47.82 -18.32 58.29
CA ILE A 801 -48.62 -19.23 57.45
C ILE A 801 -49.43 -18.66 56.25
N SER A 802 -49.34 -19.38 55.11
CA SER A 802 -50.36 -19.80 54.09
C SER A 802 -51.82 -19.28 54.13
N GLU A 803 -52.39 -18.92 52.96
CA GLU A 803 -53.46 -19.72 52.28
C GLU A 803 -53.77 -19.27 50.83
N GLU A 804 -54.75 -19.91 50.16
CA GLU A 804 -54.89 -19.99 48.70
C GLU A 804 -55.89 -19.02 48.00
N LYS A 805 -55.73 -18.92 46.66
CA LYS A 805 -56.76 -19.11 45.59
C LYS A 805 -57.61 -17.96 44.99
N PHE A 806 -57.89 -18.21 43.69
CA PHE A 806 -59.02 -17.81 42.83
C PHE A 806 -59.04 -16.47 42.06
N HIS A 807 -59.97 -16.39 41.08
CA HIS A 807 -59.82 -15.74 39.78
C HIS A 807 -60.93 -14.70 39.44
N ALA A 808 -60.49 -13.59 38.83
CA ALA A 808 -61.11 -12.90 37.67
C ALA A 808 -62.48 -12.17 37.80
N ALA A 809 -62.80 -11.44 36.71
CA ALA A 809 -64.08 -10.75 36.39
C ALA A 809 -64.39 -9.43 37.16
N GLN A 810 -65.11 -8.42 36.62
CA GLN A 810 -65.53 -8.18 35.23
C GLN A 810 -65.79 -6.67 34.88
N ARG A 811 -66.13 -6.45 33.59
CA ARG A 811 -66.27 -5.18 32.84
C ARG A 811 -67.51 -4.31 33.17
N GLY A 812 -67.44 -3.00 32.85
CA GLY A 812 -68.59 -2.15 32.47
C GLY A 812 -68.51 -0.70 32.99
N ARG A 813 -69.02 0.36 32.33
CA ARG A 813 -69.74 0.55 31.04
C ARG A 813 -69.42 1.94 30.42
N PRO A 814 -69.80 2.25 29.14
CA PRO A 814 -69.30 3.43 28.40
C PRO A 814 -70.39 4.44 27.93
N LYS A 815 -69.96 5.44 27.12
CA LYS A 815 -70.71 6.46 26.31
C LYS A 815 -70.74 7.90 26.89
N SER A 816 -70.75 9.00 26.10
CA SER A 816 -70.41 9.24 24.66
C SER A 816 -70.23 10.79 24.41
N PRO A 817 -70.24 11.41 23.19
CA PRO A 817 -69.09 12.23 22.77
C PRO A 817 -69.39 13.65 22.22
N ARG A 818 -68.34 14.46 21.97
CA ARG A 818 -68.16 15.45 20.85
C ARG A 818 -66.97 16.40 21.17
N VAL A 819 -66.15 16.89 20.23
CA VAL A 819 -65.94 16.54 18.80
C VAL A 819 -64.55 17.04 18.32
N THR A 820 -63.86 16.24 17.47
CA THR A 820 -62.76 16.57 16.49
C THR A 820 -61.62 17.57 16.83
N GLN A 821 -60.35 17.38 16.45
CA GLN A 821 -59.69 16.33 15.65
C GLN A 821 -58.19 16.26 16.03
N GLU A 822 -57.64 15.10 16.42
CA GLU A 822 -56.72 14.21 15.65
C GLU A 822 -55.36 14.80 15.24
N ARG A 823 -54.21 14.10 15.32
CA ARG A 823 -53.74 12.88 16.06
C ARG A 823 -52.18 12.94 15.98
N LYS A 824 -51.37 12.72 17.05
CA LYS A 824 -51.01 11.45 17.75
C LYS A 824 -50.19 10.46 16.88
N ASP A 825 -49.29 9.63 17.41
CA ASP A 825 -49.24 9.07 18.77
C ASP A 825 -47.84 8.87 19.40
N GLU A 826 -47.81 8.74 20.73
CA GLU A 826 -46.66 8.24 21.53
C GLU A 826 -46.73 6.72 21.70
N ARG A 827 -45.67 6.11 22.26
CA ARG A 827 -45.82 5.12 23.34
C ARG A 827 -44.77 5.32 24.43
N THR A 828 -45.19 5.21 25.69
CA THR A 828 -44.37 5.54 26.88
C THR A 828 -44.73 4.66 28.09
N ALA A 829 -43.72 4.41 28.95
CA ALA A 829 -43.85 4.07 30.39
C ALA A 829 -44.45 2.67 30.76
N PRO A 830 -44.30 2.18 32.03
CA PRO A 830 -43.76 2.85 33.22
C PRO A 830 -42.62 2.11 33.99
N LYS A 831 -42.14 2.75 35.07
CA LYS A 831 -41.06 2.31 35.97
C LYS A 831 -41.55 1.40 37.12
N LYS A 832 -40.64 0.64 37.74
CA LYS A 832 -40.35 0.78 39.19
C LYS A 832 -39.01 0.15 39.63
N ASN A 833 -38.42 0.78 40.66
CA ASN A 833 -37.45 0.29 41.66
C ASN A 833 -36.27 -0.62 41.25
N SER A 834 -35.05 -0.09 41.37
CA SER A 834 -33.90 -0.82 41.94
C SER A 834 -33.05 0.14 42.79
N SER A 835 -32.22 -0.40 43.69
CA SER A 835 -31.41 0.37 44.66
C SER A 835 -29.99 0.62 44.15
N SER A 836 -29.54 1.88 44.12
CA SER A 836 -28.11 2.20 43.95
C SER A 836 -27.34 1.79 45.21
N PHE A 837 -26.24 1.06 45.05
CA PHE A 837 -25.36 0.63 46.14
C PHE A 837 -23.90 0.82 45.75
N LYS A 838 -23.41 1.99 46.12
CA LYS A 838 -22.11 2.55 45.78
C LYS A 838 -20.99 1.81 46.53
N LEU A 839 -20.11 1.13 45.77
CA LEU A 839 -19.10 0.22 46.29
C LEU A 839 -17.92 0.06 45.29
N PHE A 840 -17.34 1.19 44.86
CA PHE A 840 -15.96 1.37 45.27
C PHE A 840 -14.77 0.86 44.40
N ASN A 841 -14.87 0.20 43.21
CA ASN A 841 -13.78 -0.77 42.85
C ASN A 841 -13.25 -0.86 41.35
N LYS A 842 -11.90 -0.87 41.19
CA LYS A 842 -10.87 -1.31 40.17
C LYS A 842 -10.67 -0.85 38.67
N SER A 843 -9.61 -0.17 38.12
CA SER A 843 -8.55 0.82 38.52
C SER A 843 -7.59 1.32 37.35
N PHE A 844 -7.09 2.61 37.23
CA PHE A 844 -5.78 3.03 36.55
C PHE A 844 -5.23 4.51 36.70
N LYS A 845 -3.87 4.76 36.82
CA LYS A 845 -3.10 6.00 36.36
C LYS A 845 -1.53 5.90 36.40
N ILE A 846 -0.81 6.07 35.26
CA ILE A 846 0.41 6.94 35.15
C ILE A 846 0.90 7.20 33.71
N PHE A 847 1.05 8.49 33.43
CA PHE A 847 2.34 9.16 33.21
C PHE A 847 2.46 10.25 34.31
N ASN A 848 3.62 10.69 34.80
CA ASN A 848 5.01 10.37 34.43
C ASN A 848 5.46 8.97 34.88
#